data_AF-A0AAJ0DZ82-F1
#
_entry.id   AF-A0AAJ0DZ82-F1
#
_cell.length_a   1.000
_cell.length_b   1.000
_cell.length_c   1.000
_cell.angle_alpha   90.00
_cell.angle_beta   90.00
_cell.angle_gamma   90.00
#
_symmetry.space_group_name_H-M   'P 1'
#
loop_
_entity.id
_entity.type
_entity.pdbx_description
1 polymer ?
#
loop_
_entity_poly.entity_id
_entity_poly.type
_entity_poly.pdbx_seq_one_letter_code
_entity_poly.pdbx_strand_id
1 'polypeptide(L)'
;MRRSHPILWLASLSCLVAADCWSPPDGPSLYENGSYATDVLVLAGNETWTNYPDNEGSSGNSTHTFKKRAEDFYLRILPLGASITRGVFSSDNNGYPKALREQLRFEGWKVNMVGSKQDGTMADNDNEGHPGAWVHQVNEKFRLSSNQKPNLVLVNAGTNDCENRQDPETTIKNMRTMIDEIFKTLPDTTVILSSLVKSGKDDGIKACAAAVSQGYRNLVYTTYRGYRISYANIHDAISLNQIGDGTHPTDEGYRLFASVWVAAINRIAKKIKPPPNVETVNDAEVTKTTKCQEIPGTARRVQTQRGSGHDDGNYVHDRVERGIIESGKIIKYTRTSAPGSPTDYMFFANIVKGDPNSPRSASLDDLVYAAIDESQELTWMYRRNLGAGGSFGPTVEFKTDLNCGVDDTYAFGDFNNNGLDDFFCIKPGAAVWASLNKATKDCALQIIGQSDRTQREVRMADIDGDGRVDFCLVSNDDVKCSRNGGKGDENFWQGFQTASGIRETVFNARNNLPSYRADFLYVGDNGNVDTYINQRGSGKGIVPDWRKAGVTHPGQAATGLRGNIKFGRIYGSGRLDYIYMKEEEEWFDMIVFENKGSGGTRRKGDGNFYCDMRGTGADDLVWIYYDGRVDEINTNIHSPPNWGHDTSITLTVPGPRMGIHFADWTGNGRCDVLVQNKATGALTLYENNYDAGAKALTFSNRGVVATTGCTEGWGVGIFDRGMRLADIDGDGRADPICIEISGRMTAWLNRQSSLLDAGQIKFAESWDRANIRFADVENSGRADIIWMNKYTGASTVFKNNGYQSGGAAGGSSFSWTNRGVLYSGVDRGECLHFANLGGLGRADLIEVDPATNAAYTNFNECNGSGGGDGAVSNPGLPSYSTNDPLILWDYAPVYAQDSNPPYPPLKNDDESDIAIENLRETRLFGFYQCDTETFSNIKNGWRDFNRLSLMDRLSSNIDWNSQGINEFFGQGDQKTLSDDKKRQIQNIFYYTSQMWTHWWTDWGPPNYIDSWQYLWIEVSCSLSDEKTAEDRLNLANWEHARGGYWLHEATHMDYFMNTPSSGSGPVVRDLLVDYSDGRGENKAYGIDNAKKLANYDRHFTPGEYTQQNSDNYRFYAMSRWVEPNSFERTYPYKPSVNPFAMPVFPPKVPDEG
;
A
#
# COMPACT_ATOMS: atom_id res chain seq x y z
N MET A 1 -41.15 50.03 17.27
CA MET A 1 -40.82 48.83 18.07
C MET A 1 -39.98 47.92 17.21
N ARG A 2 -38.73 47.60 17.59
CA ARG A 2 -37.83 46.71 16.82
C ARG A 2 -37.89 45.30 17.43
N ARG A 3 -38.14 44.25 16.65
CA ARG A 3 -37.98 42.86 17.12
C ARG A 3 -36.54 42.40 16.91
N SER A 4 -36.02 41.64 17.87
CA SER A 4 -34.60 41.30 18.00
C SER A 4 -34.24 39.97 17.34
N HIS A 5 -33.46 40.02 16.27
CA HIS A 5 -32.80 38.88 15.61
C HIS A 5 -31.30 39.21 15.42
N PRO A 6 -30.40 38.21 15.29
CA PRO A 6 -29.00 38.35 15.71
C PRO A 6 -28.09 39.12 14.74
N ILE A 7 -27.02 39.69 15.31
CA ILE A 7 -25.88 40.26 14.57
C ILE A 7 -24.67 39.33 14.82
N LEU A 8 -24.24 38.60 13.78
CA LEU A 8 -23.14 37.62 13.85
C LEU A 8 -21.78 38.26 13.50
N TRP A 9 -20.66 37.71 13.98
CA TRP A 9 -19.32 38.29 13.81
C TRP A 9 -18.25 37.27 13.35
N LEU A 10 -18.31 36.80 12.10
CA LEU A 10 -17.13 36.21 11.40
C LEU A 10 -15.90 37.12 11.54
N ALA A 11 -14.88 36.64 12.23
CA ALA A 11 -13.67 37.38 12.54
C ALA A 11 -12.45 36.77 11.84
N SER A 12 -12.17 37.28 10.65
CA SER A 12 -10.81 37.81 10.42
C SER A 12 -10.58 39.03 11.33
N LEU A 13 -9.53 39.79 11.05
CA LEU A 13 -9.64 41.23 11.31
C LEU A 13 -10.81 41.81 10.48
N SER A 14 -11.78 42.43 11.17
CA SER A 14 -12.53 43.65 10.77
C SER A 14 -13.58 43.74 9.62
N CYS A 15 -14.38 42.68 9.39
CA CYS A 15 -15.84 42.63 9.74
C CYS A 15 -17.08 43.33 9.00
N LEU A 16 -17.90 42.56 8.20
CA LEU A 16 -19.42 42.29 8.23
C LEU A 16 -20.61 43.29 7.79
N VAL A 17 -21.72 42.89 7.00
CA VAL A 17 -23.28 43.19 6.93
C VAL A 17 -24.08 43.14 5.45
N ALA A 18 -25.33 42.68 4.82
CA ALA A 18 -26.72 41.81 4.65
C ALA A 18 -28.04 42.44 4.02
N ALA A 19 -28.85 41.63 3.31
CA ALA A 19 -30.34 41.56 3.38
C ALA A 19 -31.18 42.12 2.21
N ASP A 20 -31.24 41.31 1.16
CA ASP A 20 -32.34 40.94 0.23
C ASP A 20 -33.02 42.04 -0.63
N CYS A 21 -33.55 41.85 -1.85
CA CYS A 21 -34.00 40.68 -2.66
C CYS A 21 -33.69 40.90 -4.19
N TRP A 22 -34.41 40.33 -5.19
CA TRP A 22 -34.32 38.94 -5.74
C TRP A 22 -35.02 38.78 -7.12
N SER A 23 -34.28 38.35 -8.17
CA SER A 23 -34.71 37.60 -9.39
C SER A 23 -35.78 38.20 -10.37
N PRO A 24 -36.18 37.51 -11.47
CA PRO A 24 -35.50 37.42 -12.79
C PRO A 24 -36.41 37.88 -13.99
N PRO A 25 -36.04 37.68 -15.29
CA PRO A 25 -36.53 36.46 -16.00
C PRO A 25 -35.70 35.95 -17.22
N ASP A 26 -36.24 34.89 -17.83
CA ASP A 26 -36.16 34.41 -19.24
C ASP A 26 -34.93 33.67 -19.83
N GLY A 27 -35.25 32.52 -20.45
CA GLY A 27 -34.43 31.74 -21.39
C GLY A 27 -34.98 31.81 -22.83
N PRO A 28 -34.69 30.83 -23.72
CA PRO A 28 -35.40 29.55 -23.62
C PRO A 28 -34.58 28.29 -24.03
N SER A 29 -35.21 27.12 -23.87
CA SER A 29 -34.74 25.78 -24.22
C SER A 29 -34.93 25.40 -25.69
N LEU A 30 -34.27 24.31 -26.15
CA LEU A 30 -34.86 23.37 -27.11
C LEU A 30 -34.38 21.92 -26.85
N TYR A 31 -35.25 20.96 -27.16
CA TYR A 31 -35.02 19.51 -27.14
C TYR A 31 -35.83 18.87 -28.29
N GLU A 32 -35.51 17.61 -28.60
CA GLU A 32 -36.28 16.64 -29.40
C GLU A 32 -36.29 16.61 -30.96
N ASN A 33 -36.00 15.39 -31.45
CA ASN A 33 -36.63 14.63 -32.53
C ASN A 33 -36.36 14.89 -34.02
N GLY A 34 -36.01 13.79 -34.73
CA GLY A 34 -35.85 13.67 -36.19
C GLY A 34 -35.06 12.41 -36.61
N SER A 35 -35.75 11.32 -36.96
CA SER A 35 -35.17 10.02 -37.36
C SER A 35 -35.15 9.81 -38.89
N TYR A 36 -34.34 8.84 -39.40
CA TYR A 36 -34.83 7.65 -40.16
C TYR A 36 -33.73 6.82 -40.91
N ALA A 37 -33.82 5.49 -40.75
CA ALA A 37 -33.76 4.42 -41.77
C ALA A 37 -32.42 3.80 -42.33
N THR A 38 -32.22 2.53 -41.92
CA THR A 38 -32.03 1.28 -42.73
C THR A 38 -30.73 0.92 -43.50
N ASP A 39 -30.20 -0.24 -43.10
CA ASP A 39 -29.88 -1.47 -43.88
C ASP A 39 -28.87 -1.50 -45.05
N VAL A 40 -27.82 -2.32 -44.85
CA VAL A 40 -27.33 -3.32 -45.85
C VAL A 40 -27.03 -4.64 -45.11
N LEU A 41 -27.40 -5.79 -45.70
CA LEU A 41 -27.29 -7.12 -45.09
C LEU A 41 -26.93 -8.16 -46.17
N VAL A 42 -25.87 -8.96 -45.96
CA VAL A 42 -25.56 -10.16 -46.75
C VAL A 42 -25.05 -11.28 -45.81
N LEU A 43 -25.38 -12.53 -46.10
CA LEU A 43 -25.19 -13.71 -45.23
C LEU A 43 -24.47 -14.88 -45.93
N ALA A 44 -24.02 -15.83 -45.11
CA ALA A 44 -23.85 -17.28 -45.35
C ALA A 44 -22.65 -17.77 -46.19
N GLY A 45 -22.27 -19.04 -45.93
CA GLY A 45 -21.63 -19.89 -46.97
C GLY A 45 -20.58 -20.91 -46.51
N ASN A 46 -21.00 -22.02 -45.87
CA ASN A 46 -20.45 -23.38 -45.83
C ASN A 46 -18.98 -23.75 -46.21
N GLU A 47 -18.53 -24.82 -45.57
CA GLU A 47 -17.42 -25.71 -46.00
C GLU A 47 -17.61 -26.30 -47.41
N THR A 48 -16.53 -26.66 -48.11
CA THR A 48 -16.35 -28.00 -48.71
C THR A 48 -14.91 -28.28 -49.21
N TRP A 49 -14.60 -29.55 -49.47
CA TRP A 49 -13.29 -30.08 -49.88
C TRP A 49 -13.11 -30.12 -51.41
N THR A 50 -11.87 -30.25 -51.94
CA THR A 50 -11.37 -31.49 -52.62
C THR A 50 -9.97 -31.41 -53.28
N ASN A 51 -9.14 -32.44 -52.99
CA ASN A 51 -8.28 -33.27 -53.88
C ASN A 51 -7.21 -32.71 -54.85
N TYR A 52 -5.93 -33.12 -54.61
CA TYR A 52 -5.00 -33.93 -55.47
C TYR A 52 -4.71 -33.58 -56.97
N PRO A 53 -3.57 -34.02 -57.62
CA PRO A 53 -2.41 -34.82 -57.12
C PRO A 53 -0.99 -34.34 -57.58
N ASP A 54 0.03 -35.18 -57.30
CA ASP A 54 1.26 -35.49 -58.07
C ASP A 54 2.50 -34.55 -58.24
N ASN A 55 3.53 -34.90 -57.44
CA ASN A 55 4.87 -35.41 -57.84
C ASN A 55 6.08 -34.55 -58.30
N GLU A 56 7.26 -35.13 -57.93
CA GLU A 56 8.67 -34.90 -58.33
C GLU A 56 9.42 -33.62 -57.89
N GLY A 57 10.75 -33.75 -57.68
CA GLY A 57 11.70 -32.63 -57.57
C GLY A 57 12.55 -32.52 -56.30
N SER A 58 13.52 -33.41 -56.08
CA SER A 58 14.46 -33.34 -54.93
C SER A 58 15.49 -32.21 -55.03
N SER A 59 15.55 -31.34 -54.03
CA SER A 59 16.83 -30.85 -53.45
C SER A 59 16.61 -30.33 -52.02
N GLY A 60 17.59 -30.53 -51.15
CA GLY A 60 17.43 -30.31 -49.70
C GLY A 60 17.69 -28.87 -49.26
N ASN A 61 16.66 -28.21 -48.73
CA ASN A 61 16.81 -27.05 -47.85
C ASN A 61 15.71 -27.09 -46.78
N SER A 62 16.05 -27.54 -45.57
CA SER A 62 15.06 -27.81 -44.52
C SER A 62 14.64 -26.54 -43.77
N THR A 63 13.78 -25.75 -44.41
CA THR A 63 12.96 -24.76 -43.71
C THR A 63 12.09 -25.49 -42.69
N HIS A 64 12.50 -25.49 -41.42
CA HIS A 64 11.67 -26.01 -40.34
C HIS A 64 10.45 -25.10 -40.18
N THR A 65 9.33 -25.52 -40.78
CA THR A 65 8.01 -24.95 -40.47
C THR A 65 7.76 -25.13 -38.97
N PHE A 66 7.68 -24.02 -38.24
CA PHE A 66 7.51 -24.01 -36.80
C PHE A 66 6.27 -24.84 -36.43
N LYS A 67 6.47 -25.93 -35.68
CA LYS A 67 5.35 -26.59 -34.99
C LYS A 67 4.85 -25.60 -33.94
N LYS A 68 3.75 -24.91 -34.24
CA LYS A 68 3.10 -24.00 -33.29
C LYS A 68 2.92 -24.74 -31.96
N ARG A 69 3.41 -24.15 -30.87
CA ARG A 69 3.32 -24.71 -29.54
C ARG A 69 1.85 -24.90 -29.14
N ALA A 70 1.54 -25.97 -28.40
CA ALA A 70 0.17 -26.29 -28.01
C ALA A 70 -0.37 -25.34 -26.94
N GLU A 71 0.52 -24.81 -26.09
CA GLU A 71 0.24 -23.81 -25.08
C GLU A 71 0.20 -22.39 -25.69
N ASP A 72 -1.00 -21.83 -25.94
CA ASP A 72 -1.18 -20.51 -26.58
C ASP A 72 -1.40 -19.36 -25.58
N PHE A 73 -0.52 -19.24 -24.59
CA PHE A 73 -0.54 -18.20 -23.54
C PHE A 73 0.86 -17.60 -23.31
N TYR A 74 0.94 -16.47 -22.59
CA TYR A 74 2.21 -15.83 -22.24
C TYR A 74 2.92 -16.52 -21.08
N LEU A 75 4.20 -16.82 -21.24
CA LEU A 75 5.11 -16.93 -20.10
C LEU A 75 5.32 -15.51 -19.56
N ARG A 76 4.65 -15.17 -18.46
CA ARG A 76 4.88 -13.95 -17.68
C ARG A 76 5.93 -14.28 -16.63
N ILE A 77 7.20 -14.07 -16.99
CA ILE A 77 8.38 -14.54 -16.27
C ILE A 77 8.86 -13.48 -15.29
N LEU A 78 8.99 -13.83 -14.01
CA LEU A 78 9.69 -13.02 -13.00
C LEU A 78 11.11 -13.58 -12.78
N PRO A 79 12.17 -12.93 -13.29
CA PRO A 79 13.55 -13.24 -12.92
C PRO A 79 13.81 -12.68 -11.52
N LEU A 80 13.88 -13.55 -10.51
CA LEU A 80 13.97 -13.17 -9.09
C LEU A 80 15.34 -13.51 -8.52
N GLY A 81 16.08 -12.51 -8.07
CA GLY A 81 17.43 -12.75 -7.55
C GLY A 81 18.23 -11.50 -7.24
N ALA A 82 19.55 -11.62 -7.41
CA ALA A 82 20.51 -10.58 -7.08
C ALA A 82 21.24 -10.01 -8.33
N SER A 83 22.50 -9.58 -8.18
CA SER A 83 23.34 -9.04 -9.26
C SER A 83 23.49 -9.98 -10.46
N ILE A 84 23.51 -11.29 -10.24
CA ILE A 84 23.54 -12.31 -11.30
C ILE A 84 22.27 -12.22 -12.17
N THR A 85 21.09 -12.11 -11.55
CA THR A 85 19.80 -11.92 -12.23
C THR A 85 19.70 -10.58 -12.93
N ARG A 86 20.28 -9.51 -12.35
CA ARG A 86 20.40 -8.18 -12.97
C ARG A 86 21.29 -8.19 -14.22
N GLY A 87 22.18 -9.16 -14.39
CA GLY A 87 23.11 -9.23 -15.52
C GLY A 87 24.43 -8.48 -15.33
N VAL A 88 24.84 -8.21 -14.08
CA VAL A 88 26.15 -7.61 -13.78
C VAL A 88 27.26 -8.45 -14.40
N PHE A 89 28.24 -7.80 -15.03
CA PHE A 89 29.37 -8.39 -15.77
C PHE A 89 29.02 -8.92 -17.19
N SER A 90 27.76 -8.92 -17.64
CA SER A 90 27.50 -9.05 -19.09
C SER A 90 27.81 -7.74 -19.83
N SER A 91 28.31 -7.83 -21.06
CA SER A 91 28.76 -6.68 -21.87
C SER A 91 27.64 -5.68 -22.21
N ASP A 92 26.39 -6.12 -22.08
CA ASP A 92 25.16 -5.37 -22.34
C ASP A 92 24.27 -5.20 -21.09
N ASN A 93 24.75 -5.60 -19.90
CA ASN A 93 24.02 -5.70 -18.63
C ASN A 93 22.67 -6.45 -18.71
N ASN A 94 22.42 -7.30 -19.70
CA ASN A 94 21.17 -8.08 -19.82
C ASN A 94 21.23 -9.47 -19.17
N GLY A 95 22.42 -9.98 -18.82
CA GLY A 95 22.60 -11.30 -18.17
C GLY A 95 21.99 -12.48 -18.93
N TYR A 96 21.45 -13.45 -18.18
CA TYR A 96 20.67 -14.55 -18.76
C TYR A 96 19.27 -14.16 -19.27
N PRO A 97 18.52 -13.18 -18.69
CA PRO A 97 17.17 -12.83 -19.13
C PRO A 97 16.99 -12.67 -20.65
N LYS A 98 17.90 -11.98 -21.33
CA LYS A 98 17.87 -11.78 -22.79
C LYS A 98 18.03 -13.08 -23.58
N ALA A 99 19.13 -13.79 -23.35
CA ALA A 99 19.43 -15.04 -24.04
C ALA A 99 18.34 -16.11 -23.82
N LEU A 100 17.73 -16.10 -22.63
CA LEU A 100 16.57 -16.92 -22.27
C LEU A 100 15.32 -16.51 -23.05
N ARG A 101 14.97 -15.21 -23.07
CA ARG A 101 13.82 -14.68 -23.80
C ARG A 101 13.90 -14.96 -25.30
N GLU A 102 15.06 -14.70 -25.91
CA GLU A 102 15.32 -14.93 -27.33
C GLU A 102 15.08 -16.41 -27.69
N GLN A 103 15.59 -17.35 -26.88
CA GLN A 103 15.41 -18.79 -27.11
C GLN A 103 13.95 -19.23 -26.91
N LEU A 104 13.25 -18.74 -25.88
CA LEU A 104 11.85 -19.08 -25.64
C LEU A 104 10.93 -18.54 -26.75
N ARG A 105 11.17 -17.30 -27.24
CA ARG A 105 10.47 -16.75 -28.42
C ARG A 105 10.78 -17.58 -29.68
N PHE A 106 12.03 -18.03 -29.87
CA PHE A 106 12.41 -18.93 -30.97
C PHE A 106 11.74 -20.31 -30.90
N GLU A 107 11.51 -20.84 -29.69
CA GLU A 107 10.72 -22.06 -29.45
C GLU A 107 9.19 -21.85 -29.57
N GLY A 108 8.75 -20.65 -29.94
CA GLY A 108 7.35 -20.32 -30.20
C GLY A 108 6.52 -19.96 -28.98
N TRP A 109 7.15 -19.67 -27.82
CA TRP A 109 6.45 -19.06 -26.70
C TRP A 109 6.16 -17.58 -26.96
N LYS A 110 4.98 -17.14 -26.49
CA LYS A 110 4.75 -15.75 -26.12
C LYS A 110 5.44 -15.49 -24.78
N VAL A 111 6.21 -14.42 -24.66
CA VAL A 111 6.98 -14.11 -23.44
C VAL A 111 6.79 -12.64 -23.04
N ASN A 112 6.56 -12.40 -21.77
CA ASN A 112 6.55 -11.10 -21.10
C ASN A 112 7.49 -11.22 -19.89
N MET A 113 8.49 -10.35 -19.75
CA MET A 113 9.29 -10.29 -18.53
C MET A 113 8.59 -9.35 -17.53
N VAL A 114 8.71 -9.61 -16.24
CA VAL A 114 8.12 -8.75 -15.21
C VAL A 114 9.06 -8.59 -14.01
N GLY A 115 8.93 -7.45 -13.33
CA GLY A 115 9.63 -7.08 -12.10
C GLY A 115 9.52 -5.57 -11.83
N SER A 116 10.21 -5.09 -10.79
CA SER A 116 10.26 -3.67 -10.38
C SER A 116 11.46 -2.92 -10.96
N LYS A 117 12.41 -3.62 -11.58
CA LYS A 117 13.65 -3.06 -12.15
C LYS A 117 13.68 -3.22 -13.67
N GLN A 118 14.47 -2.37 -14.33
CA GLN A 118 14.69 -2.37 -15.77
C GLN A 118 16.19 -2.18 -16.01
N ASP A 119 16.88 -3.23 -16.50
CA ASP A 119 18.34 -3.26 -16.59
C ASP A 119 18.83 -3.84 -17.91
N GLY A 120 19.94 -3.30 -18.43
CA GLY A 120 20.47 -3.69 -19.73
C GLY A 120 19.68 -3.15 -20.94
N THR A 121 20.03 -3.63 -22.12
CA THR A 121 19.61 -3.09 -23.43
C THR A 121 18.52 -3.86 -24.18
N MET A 122 17.93 -4.93 -23.63
CA MET A 122 16.82 -5.66 -24.28
C MET A 122 15.51 -4.86 -24.25
N ALA A 123 14.54 -5.18 -25.13
CA ALA A 123 13.30 -4.39 -25.22
C ALA A 123 12.32 -4.71 -24.08
N ASP A 124 12.35 -5.94 -23.58
CA ASP A 124 11.59 -6.40 -22.41
C ASP A 124 12.54 -6.68 -21.24
N ASN A 125 13.08 -5.62 -20.65
CA ASN A 125 14.13 -5.69 -19.63
C ASN A 125 13.63 -5.66 -18.17
N ASP A 126 12.33 -5.87 -17.98
CA ASP A 126 11.67 -5.93 -16.68
C ASP A 126 12.21 -7.13 -15.86
N ASN A 127 12.74 -6.88 -14.65
CA ASN A 127 13.39 -7.89 -13.82
C ASN A 127 13.32 -7.58 -12.32
N GLU A 128 13.69 -8.56 -11.48
CA GLU A 128 13.78 -8.44 -10.01
C GLU A 128 15.16 -8.84 -9.48
N GLY A 129 16.22 -8.36 -10.13
CA GLY A 129 17.62 -8.55 -9.74
C GLY A 129 18.15 -7.42 -8.86
N HIS A 130 18.37 -7.68 -7.57
CA HIS A 130 18.86 -6.67 -6.61
C HIS A 130 20.31 -6.94 -6.17
N PRO A 131 21.32 -6.19 -6.67
CA PRO A 131 22.72 -6.38 -6.30
C PRO A 131 22.94 -6.31 -4.79
N GLY A 132 23.81 -7.18 -4.26
CA GLY A 132 24.10 -7.28 -2.83
C GLY A 132 23.00 -7.93 -1.98
N ALA A 133 21.76 -8.08 -2.47
CA ALA A 133 20.64 -8.60 -1.67
C ALA A 133 20.81 -10.08 -1.27
N TRP A 134 20.55 -10.38 0.00
CA TRP A 134 20.55 -11.73 0.56
C TRP A 134 19.19 -12.41 0.31
N VAL A 135 19.07 -13.74 0.50
CA VAL A 135 17.83 -14.48 0.17
C VAL A 135 16.57 -13.90 0.84
N HIS A 136 16.67 -13.47 2.10
CA HIS A 136 15.53 -12.88 2.82
C HIS A 136 15.11 -11.51 2.24
N GLN A 137 16.07 -10.70 1.79
CA GLN A 137 15.82 -9.42 1.12
C GLN A 137 15.23 -9.63 -0.28
N VAL A 138 15.68 -10.66 -1.02
CA VAL A 138 15.07 -11.01 -2.31
C VAL A 138 13.60 -11.41 -2.14
N ASN A 139 13.24 -12.07 -1.03
CA ASN A 139 11.84 -12.34 -0.68
C ASN A 139 11.05 -11.05 -0.37
N GLU A 140 11.64 -10.08 0.32
CA GLU A 140 11.03 -8.76 0.53
C GLU A 140 10.76 -8.03 -0.78
N LYS A 141 11.65 -8.15 -1.78
CA LYS A 141 11.43 -7.56 -3.12
C LYS A 141 10.38 -8.33 -3.93
N PHE A 142 10.32 -9.66 -3.81
CA PHE A 142 9.23 -10.46 -4.41
C PHE A 142 7.84 -9.95 -4.01
N ARG A 143 7.63 -9.57 -2.74
CA ARG A 143 6.33 -9.05 -2.26
C ARG A 143 5.83 -7.86 -3.08
N LEU A 144 6.73 -6.94 -3.45
CA LEU A 144 6.39 -5.73 -4.22
C LEU A 144 5.83 -6.11 -5.61
N SER A 145 6.59 -6.93 -6.34
CA SER A 145 6.27 -7.32 -7.73
C SER A 145 5.28 -8.48 -7.85
N SER A 146 4.94 -9.16 -6.75
CA SER A 146 3.93 -10.24 -6.72
C SER A 146 2.56 -9.83 -7.26
N ASN A 147 2.27 -8.52 -7.31
CA ASN A 147 1.05 -7.96 -7.89
C ASN A 147 1.00 -8.05 -9.43
N GLN A 148 2.13 -8.22 -10.11
CA GLN A 148 2.19 -8.46 -11.56
C GLN A 148 1.74 -9.89 -11.94
N LYS A 149 1.46 -10.76 -10.95
CA LYS A 149 0.96 -12.13 -11.11
C LYS A 149 1.71 -12.98 -12.16
N PRO A 150 3.04 -13.15 -12.04
CA PRO A 150 3.79 -14.06 -12.91
C PRO A 150 3.29 -15.51 -12.80
N ASN A 151 3.22 -16.23 -13.92
CA ASN A 151 2.97 -17.68 -13.94
C ASN A 151 4.25 -18.52 -13.94
N LEU A 152 5.41 -17.88 -14.08
CA LEU A 152 6.72 -18.50 -13.99
C LEU A 152 7.68 -17.61 -13.19
N VAL A 153 8.21 -18.11 -12.07
CA VAL A 153 9.21 -17.42 -11.24
C VAL A 153 10.53 -18.18 -11.31
N LEU A 154 11.60 -17.49 -11.73
CA LEU A 154 12.94 -18.07 -11.90
C LEU A 154 13.87 -17.54 -10.81
N VAL A 155 14.22 -18.40 -9.85
CA VAL A 155 14.87 -17.99 -8.59
C VAL A 155 16.38 -18.26 -8.62
N ASN A 156 17.19 -17.21 -8.46
CA ASN A 156 18.64 -17.28 -8.21
C ASN A 156 19.08 -16.28 -7.12
N ALA A 157 19.10 -16.73 -5.87
CA ALA A 157 19.57 -15.96 -4.72
C ALA A 157 20.34 -16.87 -3.75
N GLY A 158 21.29 -16.31 -2.98
CA GLY A 158 22.14 -17.04 -2.03
C GLY A 158 23.65 -16.83 -2.21
N THR A 159 24.10 -16.29 -3.35
CA THR A 159 25.53 -16.00 -3.58
C THR A 159 26.05 -14.95 -2.59
N ASN A 160 25.29 -13.87 -2.34
CA ASN A 160 25.67 -12.82 -1.40
C ASN A 160 25.73 -13.33 0.04
N ASP A 161 24.77 -14.17 0.45
CA ASP A 161 24.77 -14.85 1.75
C ASP A 161 26.09 -15.63 1.93
N CYS A 162 26.48 -16.43 0.94
CA CYS A 162 27.75 -17.18 0.99
C CYS A 162 29.01 -16.30 0.95
N GLU A 163 29.06 -15.22 0.17
CA GLU A 163 30.21 -14.31 0.16
C GLU A 163 30.36 -13.55 1.48
N ASN A 164 29.25 -13.27 2.18
CA ASN A 164 29.23 -12.70 3.53
C ASN A 164 29.37 -13.77 4.65
N ARG A 165 29.68 -15.03 4.29
CA ARG A 165 29.91 -16.15 5.22
C ARG A 165 28.72 -16.48 6.13
N GLN A 166 27.50 -16.25 5.65
CA GLN A 166 26.29 -16.75 6.27
C GLN A 166 26.31 -18.29 6.31
N ASP A 167 25.77 -18.86 7.39
CA ASP A 167 25.56 -20.31 7.50
C ASP A 167 24.64 -20.83 6.36
N PRO A 168 25.07 -21.88 5.62
CA PRO A 168 24.27 -22.50 4.57
C PRO A 168 22.87 -22.95 5.00
N GLU A 169 22.68 -23.48 6.22
CA GLU A 169 21.37 -23.97 6.67
C GLU A 169 20.36 -22.83 6.82
N THR A 170 20.81 -21.69 7.33
CA THR A 170 20.05 -20.44 7.39
C THR A 170 19.70 -19.93 5.99
N THR A 171 20.62 -19.98 5.03
CA THR A 171 20.36 -19.60 3.62
C THR A 171 19.34 -20.56 2.95
N ILE A 172 19.39 -21.85 3.27
CA ILE A 172 18.41 -22.86 2.82
C ILE A 172 17.04 -22.62 3.46
N LYS A 173 16.99 -22.29 4.76
CA LYS A 173 15.76 -21.93 5.48
C LYS A 173 15.10 -20.67 4.90
N ASN A 174 15.88 -19.63 4.63
CA ASN A 174 15.38 -18.40 4.00
C ASN A 174 14.82 -18.66 2.60
N MET A 175 15.47 -19.54 1.81
CA MET A 175 14.98 -19.95 0.50
C MET A 175 13.66 -20.72 0.59
N ARG A 176 13.53 -21.63 1.57
CA ARG A 176 12.27 -22.32 1.86
C ARG A 176 11.16 -21.32 2.17
N THR A 177 11.39 -20.36 3.06
CA THR A 177 10.40 -19.32 3.39
C THR A 177 9.98 -18.50 2.17
N MET A 178 10.91 -18.16 1.26
CA MET A 178 10.57 -17.49 0.01
C MET A 178 9.71 -18.35 -0.92
N ILE A 179 9.99 -19.65 -1.05
CA ILE A 179 9.20 -20.56 -1.90
C ILE A 179 7.81 -20.81 -1.30
N ASP A 180 7.72 -20.97 0.02
CA ASP A 180 6.44 -21.03 0.76
C ASP A 180 5.61 -19.76 0.53
N GLU A 181 6.24 -18.58 0.55
CA GLU A 181 5.59 -17.29 0.32
C GLU A 181 5.19 -17.06 -1.15
N ILE A 182 5.98 -17.53 -2.12
CA ILE A 182 5.62 -17.51 -3.55
C ILE A 182 4.37 -18.36 -3.79
N PHE A 183 4.32 -19.61 -3.31
CA PHE A 183 3.13 -20.45 -3.48
C PHE A 183 1.92 -19.97 -2.68
N LYS A 184 2.11 -19.35 -1.50
CA LYS A 184 1.03 -18.70 -0.74
C LYS A 184 0.43 -17.50 -1.49
N THR A 185 1.27 -16.69 -2.14
CA THR A 185 0.86 -15.45 -2.82
C THR A 185 0.35 -15.70 -4.24
N LEU A 186 0.87 -16.74 -4.90
CA LEU A 186 0.63 -17.11 -6.29
C LEU A 186 0.43 -18.63 -6.44
N PRO A 187 -0.66 -19.22 -5.91
CA PRO A 187 -0.84 -20.68 -5.82
C PRO A 187 -0.85 -21.43 -7.17
N ASP A 188 -1.07 -20.71 -8.28
CA ASP A 188 -1.05 -21.25 -9.64
C ASP A 188 0.22 -20.94 -10.45
N THR A 189 1.20 -20.26 -9.85
CA THR A 189 2.51 -20.05 -10.50
C THR A 189 3.35 -21.32 -10.55
N THR A 190 4.34 -21.32 -11.44
CA THR A 190 5.40 -22.33 -11.50
C THR A 190 6.71 -21.72 -11.02
N VAL A 191 7.38 -22.38 -10.07
CA VAL A 191 8.70 -21.97 -9.58
C VAL A 191 9.77 -22.80 -10.28
N ILE A 192 10.88 -22.19 -10.66
CA ILE A 192 12.10 -22.92 -10.98
C ILE A 192 13.22 -22.39 -10.10
N LEU A 193 13.69 -23.25 -9.20
CA LEU A 193 14.80 -22.94 -8.30
C LEU A 193 16.11 -23.35 -8.98
N SER A 194 17.02 -22.39 -9.14
CA SER A 194 18.39 -22.70 -9.58
C SER A 194 19.31 -22.99 -8.41
N SER A 195 20.36 -23.77 -8.64
CA SER A 195 21.55 -23.74 -7.79
C SER A 195 22.36 -22.46 -7.97
N LEU A 196 23.27 -22.19 -7.04
CA LEU A 196 24.20 -21.06 -7.14
C LEU A 196 25.29 -21.36 -8.17
N VAL A 197 25.82 -20.33 -8.84
CA VAL A 197 27.02 -20.47 -9.69
C VAL A 197 28.22 -21.00 -8.88
N LYS A 198 29.21 -21.60 -9.56
CA LYS A 198 30.49 -21.89 -8.91
C LYS A 198 31.18 -20.57 -8.56
N SER A 199 31.55 -20.37 -7.30
CA SER A 199 32.33 -19.20 -6.89
C SER A 199 33.82 -19.38 -7.23
N GLY A 200 34.45 -18.31 -7.72
CA GLY A 200 35.90 -18.21 -7.91
C GLY A 200 36.65 -17.63 -6.69
N LYS A 201 35.96 -17.30 -5.59
CA LYS A 201 36.54 -16.74 -4.35
C LYS A 201 37.23 -17.83 -3.49
N ASP A 202 37.47 -17.58 -2.21
CA ASP A 202 38.12 -18.55 -1.31
C ASP A 202 37.28 -19.82 -1.07
N ASP A 203 37.94 -20.88 -0.59
CA ASP A 203 37.36 -22.21 -0.52
C ASP A 203 36.19 -22.32 0.48
N GLY A 204 36.08 -21.42 1.46
CA GLY A 204 34.90 -21.34 2.33
C GLY A 204 33.65 -20.89 1.56
N ILE A 205 33.79 -19.90 0.68
CA ILE A 205 32.71 -19.42 -0.19
C ILE A 205 32.36 -20.49 -1.23
N LYS A 206 33.36 -21.19 -1.79
CA LYS A 206 33.12 -22.36 -2.68
C LYS A 206 32.31 -23.45 -1.98
N ALA A 207 32.70 -23.82 -0.76
CA ALA A 207 32.01 -24.86 0.03
C ALA A 207 30.58 -24.44 0.37
N CYS A 208 30.35 -23.19 0.76
CA CYS A 208 29.00 -22.65 0.98
C CYS A 208 28.16 -22.72 -0.30
N ALA A 209 28.68 -22.26 -1.44
CA ALA A 209 27.96 -22.26 -2.71
C ALA A 209 27.52 -23.68 -3.13
N ALA A 210 28.37 -24.69 -2.90
CA ALA A 210 28.02 -26.09 -3.13
C ALA A 210 26.99 -26.63 -2.13
N ALA A 211 27.16 -26.35 -0.83
CA ALA A 211 26.25 -26.80 0.23
C ALA A 211 24.83 -26.22 0.06
N VAL A 212 24.72 -24.91 -0.17
CA VAL A 212 23.43 -24.24 -0.44
C VAL A 212 22.79 -24.80 -1.72
N SER A 213 23.57 -25.04 -2.77
CA SER A 213 23.08 -25.64 -4.02
C SER A 213 22.52 -27.06 -3.84
N GLN A 214 23.15 -27.88 -2.99
CA GLN A 214 22.64 -29.20 -2.63
C GLN A 214 21.40 -29.11 -1.72
N GLY A 215 21.35 -28.13 -0.81
CA GLY A 215 20.16 -27.84 -0.02
C GLY A 215 18.95 -27.44 -0.86
N TYR A 216 19.16 -26.58 -1.86
CA TYR A 216 18.13 -26.18 -2.83
C TYR A 216 17.67 -27.36 -3.68
N ARG A 217 18.60 -28.24 -4.10
CA ARG A 217 18.28 -29.51 -4.76
C ARG A 217 17.39 -30.40 -3.89
N ASN A 218 17.70 -30.50 -2.59
CA ASN A 218 16.90 -31.26 -1.64
C ASN A 218 15.49 -30.64 -1.48
N LEU A 219 15.38 -29.31 -1.32
CA LEU A 219 14.08 -28.63 -1.23
C LEU A 219 13.16 -28.99 -2.40
N VAL A 220 13.64 -28.96 -3.64
CA VAL A 220 12.82 -29.31 -4.82
C VAL A 220 12.43 -30.79 -4.85
N TYR A 221 13.39 -31.71 -4.63
CA TYR A 221 13.14 -33.14 -4.82
C TYR A 221 12.52 -33.85 -3.60
N THR A 222 12.60 -33.27 -2.39
CA THR A 222 12.03 -33.87 -1.16
C THR A 222 10.92 -33.02 -0.54
N THR A 223 11.14 -31.72 -0.32
CA THR A 223 10.22 -30.87 0.45
C THR A 223 9.01 -30.44 -0.39
N TYR A 224 9.25 -29.92 -1.60
CA TYR A 224 8.20 -29.46 -2.52
C TYR A 224 7.77 -30.54 -3.52
N ARG A 225 7.86 -31.81 -3.11
CA ARG A 225 7.51 -32.95 -3.95
C ARG A 225 6.01 -32.94 -4.28
N GLY A 226 5.67 -32.66 -5.54
CA GLY A 226 4.28 -32.56 -6.03
C GLY A 226 3.84 -31.13 -6.35
N TYR A 227 4.56 -30.10 -5.88
CA TYR A 227 4.30 -28.71 -6.24
C TYR A 227 4.66 -28.42 -7.71
N ARG A 228 4.22 -27.27 -8.23
CA ARG A 228 4.64 -26.76 -9.54
C ARG A 228 6.06 -26.18 -9.47
N ILE A 229 7.04 -27.03 -9.16
CA ILE A 229 8.44 -26.66 -8.99
C ILE A 229 9.38 -27.51 -9.86
N SER A 230 10.43 -26.88 -10.38
CA SER A 230 11.51 -27.53 -11.15
C SER A 230 12.88 -27.06 -10.64
N TYR A 231 13.94 -27.81 -10.95
CA TYR A 231 15.32 -27.51 -10.53
C TYR A 231 16.21 -27.22 -11.75
N ALA A 232 16.99 -26.14 -11.67
CA ALA A 232 17.95 -25.72 -12.69
C ALA A 232 19.39 -25.87 -12.16
N ASN A 233 20.14 -26.85 -12.67
CA ASN A 233 21.46 -27.20 -12.12
C ASN A 233 22.61 -26.32 -12.64
N ILE A 234 22.55 -25.02 -12.36
CA ILE A 234 23.55 -24.01 -12.73
C ILE A 234 24.94 -24.34 -12.17
N HIS A 235 25.00 -24.84 -10.93
CA HIS A 235 26.27 -25.10 -10.25
C HIS A 235 27.15 -26.06 -11.01
N ASP A 236 26.62 -27.18 -11.52
CA ASP A 236 27.42 -28.13 -12.29
C ASP A 236 27.68 -27.62 -13.71
N ALA A 237 26.70 -26.95 -14.32
CA ALA A 237 26.75 -26.47 -15.70
C ALA A 237 27.89 -25.46 -15.97
N ILE A 238 28.03 -24.42 -15.15
CA ILE A 238 28.96 -23.32 -15.43
C ILE A 238 30.37 -23.66 -14.94
N SER A 239 31.37 -23.43 -15.78
CA SER A 239 32.79 -23.65 -15.47
C SER A 239 33.45 -22.40 -14.88
N LEU A 240 34.53 -22.56 -14.09
CA LEU A 240 35.15 -21.42 -13.39
C LEU A 240 35.76 -20.38 -14.35
N ASN A 241 36.20 -20.78 -15.54
CA ASN A 241 36.65 -19.87 -16.60
C ASN A 241 35.51 -19.08 -17.28
N GLN A 242 34.25 -19.40 -16.99
CA GLN A 242 33.06 -18.64 -17.40
C GLN A 242 32.56 -17.71 -16.27
N ILE A 243 33.31 -17.56 -15.18
CA ILE A 243 33.03 -16.63 -14.07
C ILE A 243 34.14 -15.56 -14.07
N GLY A 244 33.78 -14.30 -14.31
CA GLY A 244 34.74 -13.25 -14.68
C GLY A 244 35.50 -12.58 -13.53
N ASP A 245 34.80 -12.25 -12.45
CA ASP A 245 35.35 -11.60 -11.24
C ASP A 245 35.36 -12.53 -10.00
N GLY A 246 35.05 -13.81 -10.21
CA GLY A 246 34.83 -14.81 -9.16
C GLY A 246 33.42 -14.87 -8.57
N THR A 247 32.50 -14.00 -9.00
CA THR A 247 31.07 -13.98 -8.59
C THR A 247 30.14 -14.10 -9.79
N HIS A 248 30.37 -13.30 -10.83
CA HIS A 248 29.46 -13.08 -11.95
C HIS A 248 29.87 -13.88 -13.19
N PRO A 249 28.91 -14.48 -13.93
CA PRO A 249 29.20 -15.09 -15.22
C PRO A 249 29.71 -14.09 -16.26
N THR A 250 30.53 -14.57 -17.20
CA THR A 250 30.83 -13.89 -18.46
C THR A 250 29.65 -13.97 -19.43
N ASP A 251 29.68 -13.24 -20.56
CA ASP A 251 28.65 -13.38 -21.62
C ASP A 251 28.44 -14.84 -22.07
N GLU A 252 29.52 -15.64 -22.14
CA GLU A 252 29.45 -17.07 -22.45
C GLU A 252 28.77 -17.86 -21.32
N GLY A 253 29.16 -17.58 -20.07
CA GLY A 253 28.54 -18.19 -18.89
C GLY A 253 27.06 -17.87 -18.76
N TYR A 254 26.64 -16.64 -19.06
CA TYR A 254 25.25 -16.20 -19.07
C TYR A 254 24.42 -16.87 -20.19
N ARG A 255 25.01 -17.08 -21.37
CA ARG A 255 24.34 -17.84 -22.45
C ARG A 255 24.15 -19.32 -22.08
N LEU A 256 25.12 -19.94 -21.39
CA LEU A 256 24.97 -21.29 -20.85
C LEU A 256 23.94 -21.34 -19.70
N PHE A 257 23.90 -20.32 -18.83
CA PHE A 257 22.88 -20.16 -17.79
C PHE A 257 21.46 -20.18 -18.39
N ALA A 258 21.25 -19.45 -19.49
CA ALA A 258 20.00 -19.46 -20.24
C ALA A 258 19.66 -20.87 -20.78
N SER A 259 20.61 -21.64 -21.29
CA SER A 259 20.38 -23.04 -21.71
C SER A 259 19.83 -23.92 -20.58
N VAL A 260 20.34 -23.76 -19.36
CA VAL A 260 19.84 -24.52 -18.19
C VAL A 260 18.42 -24.10 -17.82
N TRP A 261 18.10 -22.81 -17.85
CA TRP A 261 16.74 -22.32 -17.63
C TRP A 261 15.78 -22.89 -18.69
N VAL A 262 16.13 -22.83 -19.98
CA VAL A 262 15.32 -23.39 -21.08
C VAL A 262 15.08 -24.89 -20.87
N ALA A 263 16.11 -25.65 -20.48
CA ALA A 263 15.98 -27.07 -20.15
C ALA A 263 15.12 -27.33 -18.90
N ALA A 264 15.13 -26.44 -17.90
CA ALA A 264 14.27 -26.54 -16.72
C ALA A 264 12.81 -26.16 -17.02
N ILE A 265 12.57 -25.15 -17.84
CA ILE A 265 11.25 -24.71 -18.32
C ILE A 265 10.62 -25.81 -19.18
N ASN A 266 11.31 -26.32 -20.20
CA ASN A 266 10.74 -27.34 -21.07
C ASN A 266 10.46 -28.68 -20.38
N ARG A 267 11.12 -28.99 -19.25
CA ARG A 267 10.76 -30.12 -18.38
C ARG A 267 9.41 -29.93 -17.68
N ILE A 268 9.07 -28.71 -17.25
CA ILE A 268 7.83 -28.43 -16.48
C ILE A 268 6.72 -27.76 -17.31
N ALA A 269 6.99 -27.38 -18.56
CA ALA A 269 6.13 -26.53 -19.40
C ALA A 269 4.64 -26.92 -19.43
N LYS A 270 4.32 -28.22 -19.52
CA LYS A 270 2.93 -28.73 -19.51
C LYS A 270 2.16 -28.49 -18.21
N LYS A 271 2.84 -28.07 -17.14
CA LYS A 271 2.27 -27.74 -15.82
C LYS A 271 2.24 -26.24 -15.54
N ILE A 272 2.85 -25.42 -16.40
CA ILE A 272 2.71 -23.96 -16.36
C ILE A 272 1.27 -23.62 -16.76
N LYS A 273 0.57 -22.86 -15.94
CA LYS A 273 -0.78 -22.35 -16.23
C LYS A 273 -0.72 -21.03 -17.00
N PRO A 274 -1.77 -20.65 -17.75
CA PRO A 274 -1.93 -19.28 -18.24
C PRO A 274 -1.80 -18.25 -17.10
N PRO A 275 -1.21 -17.07 -17.34
CA PRO A 275 -1.08 -16.05 -16.31
C PRO A 275 -2.45 -15.44 -16.00
N PRO A 276 -2.74 -15.06 -14.74
CA PRO A 276 -3.94 -14.31 -14.41
C PRO A 276 -4.01 -13.01 -15.19
N ASN A 277 -5.16 -12.74 -15.81
CA ASN A 277 -5.43 -11.44 -16.42
C ASN A 277 -5.54 -10.38 -15.31
N VAL A 278 -4.75 -9.31 -15.41
CA VAL A 278 -4.73 -8.20 -14.45
C VAL A 278 -4.55 -6.91 -15.22
N GLU A 279 -5.37 -5.90 -14.92
CA GLU A 279 -5.48 -4.66 -15.71
C GLU A 279 -4.18 -3.83 -15.72
N THR A 280 -3.27 -4.08 -14.79
CA THR A 280 -1.98 -3.39 -14.62
C THR A 280 -0.80 -4.03 -15.37
N VAL A 281 -0.97 -5.20 -16.01
CA VAL A 281 0.12 -5.85 -16.77
C VAL A 281 -0.31 -6.08 -18.22
N ASN A 282 0.37 -5.43 -19.15
CA ASN A 282 0.13 -5.64 -20.57
C ASN A 282 1.12 -6.67 -21.13
N ASP A 283 0.67 -7.92 -21.27
CA ASP A 283 1.51 -8.98 -21.84
C ASP A 283 1.84 -8.79 -23.33
N ALA A 284 1.08 -7.97 -24.08
CA ALA A 284 1.28 -7.80 -25.52
C ALA A 284 2.55 -7.00 -25.87
N GLU A 285 3.15 -7.29 -27.02
CA GLU A 285 4.33 -6.55 -27.53
C GLU A 285 3.99 -5.08 -27.80
N VAL A 286 4.34 -4.21 -26.85
CA VAL A 286 4.40 -2.76 -27.02
C VAL A 286 5.85 -2.38 -27.36
N THR A 287 6.04 -1.32 -28.13
CA THR A 287 7.35 -0.70 -28.33
C THR A 287 7.75 0.06 -27.07
N LYS A 288 8.21 -0.69 -26.04
CA LYS A 288 8.63 -0.14 -24.75
C LYS A 288 9.92 0.68 -24.90
N THR A 289 10.02 1.76 -24.15
CA THR A 289 11.26 2.54 -24.01
C THR A 289 11.92 2.21 -22.67
N THR A 290 13.23 2.41 -22.55
CA THR A 290 14.02 2.15 -21.33
C THR A 290 13.77 3.13 -20.18
N LYS A 291 12.59 3.78 -20.17
CA LYS A 291 12.07 4.62 -19.09
C LYS A 291 10.56 4.43 -18.99
N CYS A 292 10.09 3.63 -18.03
CA CYS A 292 8.66 3.50 -17.79
C CYS A 292 8.05 4.89 -17.50
N GLN A 293 7.01 5.27 -18.25
CA GLN A 293 6.31 6.54 -18.09
C GLN A 293 5.27 6.40 -16.97
N GLU A 294 5.01 7.44 -16.19
CA GLU A 294 3.87 7.41 -15.24
C GLU A 294 2.53 7.48 -16.01
N ILE A 295 1.56 6.66 -15.59
CA ILE A 295 0.26 6.45 -16.25
C ILE A 295 -0.88 6.70 -15.24
N PRO A 296 -1.75 7.71 -15.49
CA PRO A 296 -2.85 8.07 -14.60
C PRO A 296 -3.70 6.89 -14.13
N GLY A 297 -3.75 6.70 -12.81
CA GLY A 297 -4.64 5.72 -12.17
C GLY A 297 -4.11 4.28 -12.08
N THR A 298 -2.88 4.00 -12.55
CA THR A 298 -2.30 2.63 -12.45
C THR A 298 -1.54 2.38 -11.13
N ALA A 299 -1.24 3.42 -10.36
CA ALA A 299 -0.42 3.38 -9.15
C ALA A 299 -1.04 2.52 -8.01
N ARG A 300 -0.19 1.75 -7.32
CA ARG A 300 -0.58 0.87 -6.20
C ARG A 300 -0.82 1.69 -4.92
N ARG A 301 -2.07 1.85 -4.50
CA ARG A 301 -2.43 2.58 -3.26
C ARG A 301 -2.32 1.71 -2.01
N VAL A 302 -1.53 2.13 -1.02
CA VAL A 302 -1.37 1.48 0.30
C VAL A 302 -1.31 2.52 1.42
N GLN A 303 -1.85 2.20 2.60
CA GLN A 303 -1.65 3.04 3.79
C GLN A 303 -0.19 2.97 4.22
N THR A 304 0.49 4.12 4.24
CA THR A 304 1.90 4.21 4.70
C THR A 304 2.00 4.76 6.11
N GLN A 305 1.10 5.65 6.54
CA GLN A 305 1.11 6.21 7.91
C GLN A 305 -0.18 5.87 8.65
N ARG A 306 -0.05 5.44 9.91
CA ARG A 306 -1.18 5.21 10.83
C ARG A 306 -1.65 6.48 11.56
N GLY A 307 -0.83 7.52 11.59
CA GLY A 307 -1.04 8.77 12.32
C GLY A 307 -0.06 8.97 13.48
N SER A 308 0.75 10.04 13.43
CA SER A 308 1.70 10.47 14.46
C SER A 308 1.86 12.02 14.43
N GLY A 309 2.85 12.58 15.12
CA GLY A 309 3.09 14.02 15.15
C GLY A 309 2.10 14.83 16.01
N HIS A 310 2.36 16.13 16.09
CA HIS A 310 1.81 17.01 17.12
C HIS A 310 0.88 18.09 16.54
N ASP A 311 -0.19 18.38 17.28
CA ASP A 311 -1.00 19.59 17.11
C ASP A 311 -0.85 20.49 18.34
N ASP A 312 -1.41 21.70 18.30
CA ASP A 312 -1.52 22.57 19.48
C ASP A 312 -2.90 22.47 20.15
N GLY A 313 -3.62 21.37 19.95
CA GLY A 313 -4.90 21.09 20.56
C GLY A 313 -6.09 21.84 19.95
N ASN A 314 -7.13 22.04 20.76
CA ASN A 314 -8.20 23.00 20.46
C ASN A 314 -7.81 24.38 21.02
N TYR A 315 -8.45 25.45 20.57
CA TYR A 315 -8.25 26.76 21.19
C TYR A 315 -8.77 26.75 22.63
N VAL A 316 -7.90 27.15 23.57
CA VAL A 316 -8.22 27.39 24.98
C VAL A 316 -8.04 28.88 25.22
N HIS A 317 -9.12 29.57 25.58
CA HIS A 317 -9.07 31.00 25.85
C HIS A 317 -8.52 31.30 27.25
N ASP A 318 -7.63 32.28 27.32
CA ASP A 318 -7.19 32.96 28.53
C ASP A 318 -7.08 34.47 28.22
N ARG A 319 -7.20 35.33 29.23
CA ARG A 319 -7.17 36.79 29.05
C ARG A 319 -6.67 37.55 30.26
N VAL A 320 -5.99 38.66 30.01
CA VAL A 320 -5.59 39.64 31.02
C VAL A 320 -6.36 40.95 30.78
N GLU A 321 -7.17 41.36 31.74
CA GLU A 321 -7.78 42.69 31.70
C GLU A 321 -6.70 43.76 31.86
N ARG A 322 -6.61 44.69 30.90
CA ARG A 322 -5.65 45.79 30.88
C ARG A 322 -6.26 47.13 31.29
N GLY A 323 -7.57 47.16 31.56
CA GLY A 323 -8.29 48.36 31.97
C GLY A 323 -8.51 49.34 30.81
N ILE A 324 -8.71 50.62 31.16
CA ILE A 324 -8.98 51.71 30.23
C ILE A 324 -7.67 52.20 29.59
N ILE A 325 -7.62 52.25 28.26
CA ILE A 325 -6.53 52.90 27.53
C ILE A 325 -6.86 54.39 27.33
N GLU A 326 -6.21 55.27 28.10
CA GLU A 326 -6.42 56.72 28.04
C GLU A 326 -6.27 57.31 26.63
N SER A 327 -5.22 56.92 25.89
CA SER A 327 -5.01 57.34 24.48
C SER A 327 -6.05 56.77 23.50
N GLY A 328 -6.83 55.77 23.93
CA GLY A 328 -7.91 55.15 23.16
C GLY A 328 -9.27 55.81 23.37
N LYS A 329 -9.39 56.80 24.26
CA LYS A 329 -10.66 57.52 24.47
C LYS A 329 -11.07 58.33 23.24
N ILE A 330 -12.33 58.19 22.84
CA ILE A 330 -12.93 58.87 21.69
C ILE A 330 -14.15 59.67 22.15
N ILE A 331 -14.12 60.99 21.90
CA ILE A 331 -15.21 61.92 22.20
C ILE A 331 -16.38 61.67 21.23
N LYS A 332 -17.61 61.82 21.71
CA LYS A 332 -18.84 61.70 20.90
C LYS A 332 -19.02 62.88 19.95
N TYR A 333 -18.26 62.90 18.86
CA TYR A 333 -18.36 63.95 17.82
C TYR A 333 -19.68 63.94 17.02
N THR A 334 -20.54 62.93 17.20
CA THR A 334 -21.81 62.76 16.48
C THR A 334 -22.90 63.75 16.91
N ARG A 335 -23.13 64.80 16.12
CA ARG A 335 -24.27 65.72 16.30
C ARG A 335 -25.60 65.11 15.84
N THR A 336 -26.19 64.22 16.64
CA THR A 336 -27.64 63.86 16.67
C THR A 336 -28.37 63.34 15.41
N SER A 337 -27.82 63.42 14.20
CA SER A 337 -28.53 63.10 12.93
C SER A 337 -27.81 62.08 12.03
N ALA A 338 -26.75 61.44 12.52
CA ALA A 338 -26.15 60.27 11.87
C ALA A 338 -26.98 59.00 12.14
N PRO A 339 -27.06 58.04 11.19
CA PRO A 339 -27.61 56.72 11.45
C PRO A 339 -26.66 55.89 12.32
N GLY A 340 -27.21 54.92 13.07
CA GLY A 340 -26.42 53.98 13.88
C GLY A 340 -25.95 54.49 15.25
N SER A 341 -24.99 53.78 15.83
CA SER A 341 -24.22 54.15 17.02
C SER A 341 -22.92 54.83 16.59
N PRO A 342 -22.33 55.77 17.38
CA PRO A 342 -20.97 56.26 17.11
C PRO A 342 -19.94 55.12 17.03
N THR A 343 -20.16 54.02 17.78
CA THR A 343 -19.29 52.83 17.74
C THR A 343 -19.41 52.03 16.44
N ASP A 344 -20.44 52.22 15.62
CA ASP A 344 -20.54 51.58 14.30
C ASP A 344 -19.50 52.15 13.31
N TYR A 345 -19.00 53.36 13.58
CA TYR A 345 -17.94 54.04 12.82
C TYR A 345 -16.54 53.87 13.45
N MET A 346 -16.34 52.85 14.30
CA MET A 346 -15.06 52.57 15.00
C MET A 346 -14.52 51.18 14.69
N PHE A 347 -13.24 51.07 14.35
CA PHE A 347 -12.58 49.86 13.85
C PHE A 347 -11.15 49.73 14.38
N PHE A 348 -10.59 48.52 14.26
CA PHE A 348 -9.17 48.26 14.45
C PHE A 348 -8.62 47.57 13.21
N ALA A 349 -7.57 48.12 12.62
CA ALA A 349 -6.99 47.67 11.35
C ALA A 349 -5.51 48.04 11.26
N ASN A 350 -4.69 47.24 10.60
CA ASN A 350 -3.27 47.56 10.38
C ASN A 350 -3.13 48.53 9.20
N ILE A 351 -3.33 49.83 9.47
CA ILE A 351 -3.24 50.89 8.46
C ILE A 351 -1.78 51.24 8.17
N VAL A 352 -0.92 51.28 9.20
CA VAL A 352 0.49 51.69 9.06
C VAL A 352 1.46 50.61 9.55
N LYS A 353 2.18 49.99 8.59
CA LYS A 353 3.27 49.04 8.88
C LYS A 353 4.31 49.67 9.81
N GLY A 354 4.36 49.19 11.06
CA GLY A 354 5.22 49.76 12.10
C GLY A 354 6.71 49.64 11.80
N ASP A 355 7.11 48.48 11.26
CA ASP A 355 8.33 48.20 10.51
C ASP A 355 7.90 47.42 9.25
N PRO A 356 8.31 47.83 8.02
CA PRO A 356 7.94 47.13 6.79
C PRO A 356 8.37 45.65 6.72
N ASN A 357 9.40 45.26 7.47
CA ASN A 357 10.03 43.93 7.42
C ASN A 357 9.46 42.95 8.46
N SER A 358 8.69 43.45 9.44
CA SER A 358 8.14 42.65 10.52
C SER A 358 7.10 41.65 9.99
N PRO A 359 7.04 40.43 10.53
CA PRO A 359 6.09 39.42 10.07
C PRO A 359 4.64 39.85 10.37
N ARG A 360 3.69 39.49 9.51
CA ARG A 360 2.25 39.84 9.63
C ARG A 360 1.64 39.51 11.00
N SER A 361 2.16 38.48 11.69
CA SER A 361 1.76 38.09 13.05
C SER A 361 2.18 39.06 14.16
N ALA A 362 3.16 39.92 13.90
CA ALA A 362 3.63 40.99 14.77
C ALA A 362 3.08 42.38 14.40
N SER A 363 2.31 42.50 13.30
CA SER A 363 1.51 43.70 13.05
C SER A 363 0.54 43.91 14.20
N LEU A 364 0.46 45.16 14.66
CA LEU A 364 -0.56 45.64 15.59
C LEU A 364 -1.63 46.39 14.81
N ASP A 365 -2.81 46.51 15.40
CA ASP A 365 -3.94 47.20 14.76
C ASP A 365 -4.08 48.62 15.32
N ASP A 366 -4.22 49.59 14.43
CA ASP A 366 -4.41 51.01 14.70
C ASP A 366 -5.88 51.27 15.06
N LEU A 367 -6.15 52.28 15.92
CA LEU A 367 -7.51 52.70 16.25
C LEU A 367 -8.05 53.60 15.14
N VAL A 368 -9.01 53.11 14.36
CA VAL A 368 -9.60 53.83 13.22
C VAL A 368 -11.02 54.28 13.57
N TYR A 369 -11.37 55.52 13.26
CA TYR A 369 -12.71 56.07 13.49
C TYR A 369 -13.06 57.20 12.53
N ALA A 370 -14.36 57.45 12.32
CA ALA A 370 -14.83 58.60 11.54
C ALA A 370 -15.41 59.73 12.42
N ALA A 371 -15.34 60.96 11.93
CA ALA A 371 -16.22 62.06 12.32
C ALA A 371 -17.28 62.29 11.24
N ILE A 372 -18.45 62.79 11.65
CA ILE A 372 -19.58 63.10 10.78
C ILE A 372 -19.96 64.56 11.02
N ASP A 373 -20.04 65.36 9.95
CA ASP A 373 -20.38 66.78 10.02
C ASP A 373 -21.90 67.04 9.93
N GLU A 374 -22.31 68.31 9.88
CA GLU A 374 -23.73 68.70 9.75
C GLU A 374 -24.30 68.45 8.34
N SER A 375 -23.43 68.22 7.34
CA SER A 375 -23.75 67.87 5.96
C SER A 375 -23.87 66.34 5.73
N GLN A 376 -23.61 65.52 6.76
CA GLN A 376 -23.43 64.07 6.69
C GLN A 376 -22.20 63.62 5.87
N GLU A 377 -21.16 64.44 5.77
CA GLU A 377 -19.86 64.06 5.22
C GLU A 377 -19.01 63.31 6.26
N LEU A 378 -18.26 62.29 5.81
CA LEU A 378 -17.47 61.38 6.65
C LEU A 378 -15.97 61.70 6.55
N THR A 379 -15.38 62.18 7.64
CA THR A 379 -13.92 62.38 7.76
C THR A 379 -13.28 61.19 8.48
N TRP A 380 -12.46 60.40 7.77
CA TRP A 380 -11.81 59.21 8.32
C TRP A 380 -10.46 59.54 8.98
N MET A 381 -10.25 58.96 10.16
CA MET A 381 -9.07 59.19 10.99
C MET A 381 -8.54 57.88 11.58
N TYR A 382 -7.24 57.83 11.87
CA TYR A 382 -6.65 56.79 12.70
C TYR A 382 -5.75 57.38 13.79
N ARG A 383 -5.51 56.61 14.86
CA ARG A 383 -4.42 56.80 15.79
C ARG A 383 -3.52 55.57 15.73
N ARG A 384 -2.26 55.76 15.33
CA ARG A 384 -1.31 54.66 15.19
C ARG A 384 -1.08 53.96 16.54
N ASN A 385 -1.07 52.63 16.56
CA ASN A 385 -0.63 51.85 17.72
C ASN A 385 0.89 52.00 17.90
N LEU A 386 1.32 52.45 19.08
CA LEU A 386 2.72 52.75 19.38
C LEU A 386 3.52 51.54 19.89
N GLY A 387 2.87 50.38 20.06
CA GLY A 387 3.52 49.13 20.47
C GLY A 387 2.73 48.38 21.54
N ALA A 388 3.22 47.19 21.88
CA ALA A 388 2.64 46.25 22.86
C ALA A 388 2.48 46.76 24.31
N GLY A 389 2.72 48.05 24.56
CA GLY A 389 2.30 48.74 25.79
C GLY A 389 0.83 49.15 25.78
N GLY A 390 0.11 49.02 24.65
CA GLY A 390 -1.31 49.37 24.54
C GLY A 390 -1.55 50.87 24.57
N SER A 391 -0.83 51.63 23.73
CA SER A 391 -0.98 53.09 23.64
C SER A 391 -1.04 53.55 22.19
N PHE A 392 -1.76 54.65 21.95
CA PHE A 392 -2.05 55.18 20.63
C PHE A 392 -1.45 56.58 20.46
N GLY A 393 -0.99 56.88 19.25
CA GLY A 393 -0.44 58.16 18.85
C GLY A 393 -1.48 59.27 18.68
N PRO A 394 -1.06 60.44 18.19
CA PRO A 394 -1.99 61.51 17.80
C PRO A 394 -2.91 61.04 16.67
N THR A 395 -4.06 61.68 16.57
CA THR A 395 -5.01 61.50 15.47
C THR A 395 -4.42 62.00 14.15
N VAL A 396 -4.55 61.20 13.09
CA VAL A 396 -4.16 61.50 11.72
C VAL A 396 -5.37 61.26 10.80
N GLU A 397 -5.70 62.24 9.96
CA GLU A 397 -6.73 62.11 8.91
C GLU A 397 -6.18 61.31 7.72
N PHE A 398 -7.03 60.51 7.07
CA PHE A 398 -6.68 59.84 5.81
C PHE A 398 -7.86 59.85 4.84
N LYS A 399 -7.55 59.73 3.54
CA LYS A 399 -8.55 59.65 2.48
C LYS A 399 -8.75 58.20 2.06
N THR A 400 -9.97 57.90 1.67
CA THR A 400 -10.38 56.57 1.19
C THR A 400 -10.56 56.53 -0.33
N ASP A 401 -10.63 57.69 -0.99
CA ASP A 401 -10.91 57.87 -2.42
C ASP A 401 -12.13 57.10 -2.97
N LEU A 402 -13.05 56.71 -2.07
CA LEU A 402 -14.33 56.12 -2.37
C LEU A 402 -15.48 57.04 -1.96
N ASN A 403 -16.41 57.27 -2.88
CA ASN A 403 -17.70 57.88 -2.57
C ASN A 403 -18.59 56.85 -1.85
N CYS A 404 -18.58 56.84 -0.52
CA CYS A 404 -19.45 56.04 0.36
C CYS A 404 -20.23 56.99 1.28
N GLY A 405 -21.55 56.84 1.39
CA GLY A 405 -22.42 57.72 2.19
C GLY A 405 -22.78 57.14 3.56
N VAL A 406 -23.23 57.96 4.52
CA VAL A 406 -23.47 57.53 5.92
C VAL A 406 -24.39 56.31 6.13
N ASP A 407 -25.23 55.97 5.15
CA ASP A 407 -26.09 54.76 5.15
C ASP A 407 -25.38 53.48 4.65
N ASP A 408 -24.16 53.59 4.10
CA ASP A 408 -23.31 52.44 3.75
C ASP A 408 -22.73 51.76 5.00
N THR A 409 -22.27 50.52 4.85
CA THR A 409 -21.52 49.80 5.91
C THR A 409 -20.04 49.82 5.60
N TYR A 410 -19.21 49.91 6.64
CA TYR A 410 -17.75 50.05 6.54
C TYR A 410 -17.03 48.90 7.22
N ALA A 411 -15.87 48.53 6.68
CA ALA A 411 -15.01 47.47 7.19
C ALA A 411 -13.58 47.61 6.63
N PHE A 412 -12.65 46.82 7.17
CA PHE A 412 -11.24 46.83 6.80
C PHE A 412 -10.72 45.40 6.62
N GLY A 413 -9.84 45.21 5.65
CA GLY A 413 -9.15 43.93 5.44
C GLY A 413 -8.32 43.91 4.18
N ASP A 414 -7.26 43.11 4.18
CA ASP A 414 -6.28 43.00 3.09
C ASP A 414 -6.81 42.19 1.89
N PHE A 415 -6.93 42.80 0.71
CA PHE A 415 -7.34 42.15 -0.53
C PHE A 415 -6.16 41.63 -1.36
N ASN A 416 -4.95 42.21 -1.24
CA ASN A 416 -3.80 41.90 -2.10
C ASN A 416 -2.72 41.01 -1.42
N ASN A 417 -2.90 40.70 -0.14
CA ASN A 417 -1.94 40.08 0.79
C ASN A 417 -0.63 40.90 0.91
N ASN A 418 -0.71 42.23 0.92
CA ASN A 418 0.47 43.06 1.17
C ASN A 418 0.82 43.15 2.67
N GLY A 419 -0.11 42.79 3.56
CA GLY A 419 0.03 42.80 5.01
C GLY A 419 -0.47 44.06 5.70
N LEU A 420 -1.01 45.03 4.95
CA LEU A 420 -1.82 46.15 5.44
C LEU A 420 -3.30 45.84 5.17
N ASP A 421 -4.21 46.41 5.96
CA ASP A 421 -5.64 46.28 5.70
C ASP A 421 -6.12 47.42 4.78
N ASP A 422 -6.92 47.07 3.77
CA ASP A 422 -7.53 48.00 2.83
C ASP A 422 -8.87 48.51 3.39
N PHE A 423 -9.28 49.73 3.01
CA PHE A 423 -10.61 50.26 3.35
C PHE A 423 -11.65 49.78 2.34
N PHE A 424 -12.82 49.35 2.81
CA PHE A 424 -13.95 49.06 1.92
C PHE A 424 -15.31 49.47 2.51
N CYS A 425 -16.25 49.76 1.62
CA CYS A 425 -17.64 49.98 1.96
C CYS A 425 -18.58 49.04 1.19
N ILE A 426 -19.66 48.64 1.87
CA ILE A 426 -20.69 47.74 1.39
C ILE A 426 -21.94 48.59 1.12
N LYS A 427 -22.32 48.65 -0.15
CA LYS A 427 -23.42 49.47 -0.67
C LYS A 427 -24.73 48.68 -0.80
N PRO A 428 -25.90 49.35 -0.97
CA PRO A 428 -27.16 48.67 -1.23
C PRO A 428 -27.05 47.71 -2.42
N GLY A 429 -27.63 46.52 -2.28
CA GLY A 429 -27.34 45.40 -3.18
C GLY A 429 -26.07 44.62 -2.83
N ALA A 430 -25.52 44.76 -1.61
CA ALA A 430 -24.35 44.02 -1.10
C ALA A 430 -23.08 44.19 -1.97
N ALA A 431 -23.00 45.29 -2.73
CA ALA A 431 -21.88 45.56 -3.62
C ALA A 431 -20.70 46.12 -2.83
N VAL A 432 -19.55 45.47 -2.93
CA VAL A 432 -18.33 45.85 -2.19
C VAL A 432 -17.40 46.68 -3.07
N TRP A 433 -17.05 47.85 -2.56
CA TRP A 433 -16.15 48.83 -3.18
C TRP A 433 -14.95 49.02 -2.24
N ALA A 434 -13.72 48.85 -2.73
CA ALA A 434 -12.51 48.86 -1.91
C ALA A 434 -11.46 49.83 -2.44
N SER A 435 -10.58 50.30 -1.55
CA SER A 435 -9.48 51.21 -1.86
C SER A 435 -8.20 50.64 -1.28
N LEU A 436 -7.27 50.27 -2.17
CA LEU A 436 -6.09 49.51 -1.79
C LEU A 436 -5.07 50.38 -1.06
N ASN A 437 -4.69 49.98 0.15
CA ASN A 437 -3.70 50.61 1.01
C ASN A 437 -2.29 50.24 0.51
N LYS A 438 -1.78 51.03 -0.43
CA LYS A 438 -0.45 50.83 -1.05
C LYS A 438 0.67 51.60 -0.33
N ALA A 439 0.41 52.17 0.85
CA ALA A 439 1.31 53.03 1.64
C ALA A 439 1.92 54.28 0.97
N THR A 440 1.83 54.44 -0.36
CA THR A 440 2.45 55.56 -1.10
C THR A 440 1.56 56.25 -2.13
N LYS A 441 0.46 55.61 -2.59
CA LYS A 441 -0.53 56.23 -3.48
C LYS A 441 -1.81 55.40 -3.58
N ASP A 442 -2.95 56.07 -3.53
CA ASP A 442 -4.29 55.49 -3.47
C ASP A 442 -4.80 54.98 -4.82
N CYS A 443 -5.65 53.94 -4.80
CA CYS A 443 -6.29 53.33 -5.96
C CYS A 443 -7.65 52.71 -5.58
N ALA A 444 -8.74 53.42 -5.88
CA ALA A 444 -10.11 52.92 -5.72
C ALA A 444 -10.47 51.90 -6.82
N LEU A 445 -11.07 50.77 -6.43
CA LEU A 445 -11.53 49.69 -7.31
C LEU A 445 -12.91 49.17 -6.89
N GLN A 446 -13.81 48.98 -7.86
CA GLN A 446 -15.02 48.20 -7.66
C GLN A 446 -14.68 46.72 -7.81
N ILE A 447 -14.70 45.95 -6.72
CA ILE A 447 -14.24 44.56 -6.72
C ILE A 447 -15.41 43.56 -6.82
N ILE A 448 -16.63 43.93 -6.41
CA ILE A 448 -17.80 43.02 -6.44
C ILE A 448 -19.05 43.71 -6.97
N GLY A 449 -19.78 43.03 -7.84
CA GLY A 449 -21.10 43.43 -8.34
C GLY A 449 -22.23 43.19 -7.34
N GLN A 450 -23.43 43.70 -7.66
CA GLN A 450 -24.62 43.56 -6.82
C GLN A 450 -25.06 42.09 -6.64
N SER A 451 -25.73 41.83 -5.52
CA SER A 451 -26.40 40.58 -5.17
C SER A 451 -27.87 40.87 -4.85
N ASP A 452 -28.69 39.82 -4.78
CA ASP A 452 -29.99 39.78 -4.11
C ASP A 452 -29.86 39.91 -2.56
N ARG A 453 -28.95 40.75 -2.06
CA ARG A 453 -28.52 40.91 -0.65
C ARG A 453 -28.21 42.41 -0.39
N THR A 454 -28.14 42.91 0.85
CA THR A 454 -27.82 44.34 1.22
C THR A 454 -26.82 44.53 2.40
N GLN A 455 -27.14 45.32 3.46
CA GLN A 455 -26.37 45.58 4.72
C GLN A 455 -26.91 45.13 6.18
N ARG A 456 -26.76 43.82 6.67
CA ARG A 456 -26.46 42.98 7.97
C ARG A 456 -25.85 41.44 7.96
N GLU A 457 -25.27 40.82 6.87
CA GLU A 457 -25.10 39.37 6.38
C GLU A 457 -23.70 39.22 5.75
N VAL A 458 -23.31 40.12 4.82
CA VAL A 458 -22.08 40.04 4.01
C VAL A 458 -20.90 39.94 4.95
N ARG A 459 -20.09 38.90 4.97
CA ARG A 459 -18.91 38.88 5.85
C ARG A 459 -17.67 38.86 4.96
N MET A 460 -16.59 39.51 5.36
CA MET A 460 -15.34 39.44 4.61
C MET A 460 -14.22 39.06 5.55
N ALA A 461 -13.49 38.00 5.17
CA ALA A 461 -12.53 37.32 6.02
C ALA A 461 -11.65 36.37 5.18
N ASP A 462 -10.43 36.08 5.63
CA ASP A 462 -9.51 35.11 5.02
C ASP A 462 -9.93 33.66 5.40
N ILE A 463 -11.02 33.19 4.79
CA ILE A 463 -11.60 31.85 5.00
C ILE A 463 -10.70 30.78 4.36
N ASP A 464 -9.85 31.15 3.41
CA ASP A 464 -8.91 30.27 2.75
C ASP A 464 -7.47 30.28 3.33
N GLY A 465 -7.07 31.30 4.09
CA GLY A 465 -5.73 31.36 4.69
C GLY A 465 -4.60 31.64 3.71
N ASP A 466 -4.89 32.11 2.49
CA ASP A 466 -3.87 32.62 1.57
C ASP A 466 -3.48 34.07 1.85
N GLY A 467 -4.14 34.72 2.82
CA GLY A 467 -3.83 36.06 3.31
C GLY A 467 -4.66 37.17 2.68
N ARG A 468 -5.73 36.84 1.93
CA ARG A 468 -6.66 37.78 1.29
C ARG A 468 -8.07 37.64 1.85
N VAL A 469 -8.85 38.72 1.88
CA VAL A 469 -10.26 38.64 2.29
C VAL A 469 -11.13 38.00 1.21
N ASP A 470 -11.82 36.93 1.58
CA ASP A 470 -12.89 36.28 0.82
C ASP A 470 -14.23 37.00 1.06
N PHE A 471 -15.17 36.89 0.11
CA PHE A 471 -16.51 37.47 0.22
C PHE A 471 -17.53 36.42 0.65
N CYS A 472 -18.22 36.65 1.77
CA CYS A 472 -19.20 35.73 2.33
C CYS A 472 -20.57 36.38 2.54
N LEU A 473 -21.59 35.55 2.75
CA LEU A 473 -22.97 35.91 3.07
C LEU A 473 -23.46 34.98 4.18
N VAL A 474 -24.08 35.54 5.24
CA VAL A 474 -24.47 34.78 6.44
C VAL A 474 -25.95 34.93 6.77
N SER A 475 -26.72 33.91 6.41
CA SER A 475 -28.19 33.87 6.44
C SER A 475 -28.67 32.59 7.10
N ASN A 476 -29.58 32.68 8.09
CA ASN A 476 -30.20 31.54 8.78
C ASN A 476 -29.19 30.46 9.28
N ASP A 477 -28.06 30.90 9.81
CA ASP A 477 -26.94 30.10 10.34
C ASP A 477 -26.06 29.38 9.29
N ASP A 478 -26.33 29.56 7.98
CA ASP A 478 -25.41 29.21 6.89
C ASP A 478 -24.42 30.36 6.62
N VAL A 479 -23.14 30.03 6.39
CA VAL A 479 -22.16 30.93 5.76
C VAL A 479 -21.89 30.41 4.34
N LYS A 480 -22.04 31.29 3.35
CA LYS A 480 -21.74 31.01 1.94
C LYS A 480 -20.68 31.97 1.43
N CYS A 481 -19.58 31.47 0.86
CA CYS A 481 -18.45 32.30 0.44
C CYS A 481 -18.05 32.13 -1.03
N SER A 482 -17.48 33.19 -1.59
CA SER A 482 -16.68 33.25 -2.79
C SER A 482 -15.27 33.61 -2.38
N ARG A 483 -14.31 32.77 -2.74
CA ARG A 483 -12.90 32.97 -2.47
C ARG A 483 -12.32 34.06 -3.37
N ASN A 484 -11.47 34.92 -2.82
CA ASN A 484 -10.65 35.81 -3.62
C ASN A 484 -9.51 35.00 -4.26
N GLY A 485 -9.55 34.78 -5.57
CA GLY A 485 -8.52 34.06 -6.32
C GLY A 485 -7.31 34.91 -6.75
N GLY A 486 -7.31 36.19 -6.38
CA GLY A 486 -6.41 37.24 -6.88
C GLY A 486 -4.91 37.05 -6.66
N LYS A 487 -4.13 38.01 -7.17
CA LYS A 487 -2.66 38.06 -7.06
C LYS A 487 -2.15 39.49 -7.04
N GLY A 488 -1.50 39.89 -5.96
CA GLY A 488 -1.20 41.31 -5.75
C GLY A 488 -2.49 42.12 -5.87
N ASP A 489 -2.46 43.24 -6.56
CA ASP A 489 -3.64 44.10 -6.76
C ASP A 489 -4.75 43.48 -7.66
N GLU A 490 -4.47 42.40 -8.40
CA GLU A 490 -5.49 41.71 -9.19
C GLU A 490 -6.44 40.91 -8.28
N ASN A 491 -7.74 41.03 -8.50
CA ASN A 491 -8.79 40.39 -7.70
C ASN A 491 -9.82 39.70 -8.60
N PHE A 492 -10.21 38.46 -8.27
CA PHE A 492 -11.31 37.76 -8.93
C PHE A 492 -11.96 36.74 -7.99
N TRP A 493 -13.18 36.31 -8.30
CA TRP A 493 -14.00 35.48 -7.41
C TRP A 493 -14.14 34.05 -7.94
N GLN A 494 -13.86 33.09 -7.06
CA GLN A 494 -14.01 31.65 -7.31
C GLN A 494 -14.70 30.98 -6.12
N GLY A 495 -14.90 29.66 -6.17
CA GLY A 495 -15.60 28.91 -5.14
C GLY A 495 -14.68 28.32 -4.08
N PHE A 496 -15.29 27.62 -3.12
CA PHE A 496 -14.60 26.81 -2.11
C PHE A 496 -14.66 25.31 -2.44
N GLN A 497 -15.68 24.85 -3.17
CA GLN A 497 -15.79 23.48 -3.67
C GLN A 497 -15.20 23.38 -5.07
N THR A 498 -15.42 24.40 -5.93
CA THR A 498 -14.92 24.43 -7.31
C THR A 498 -14.44 25.81 -7.75
N ALA A 499 -13.50 25.88 -8.71
CA ALA A 499 -13.03 27.16 -9.27
C ALA A 499 -14.14 27.98 -9.96
N SER A 500 -15.16 27.30 -10.51
CA SER A 500 -16.33 27.89 -11.16
C SER A 500 -17.47 28.25 -10.20
N GLY A 501 -17.38 27.83 -8.93
CA GLY A 501 -18.39 28.11 -7.92
C GLY A 501 -18.36 29.57 -7.48
N ILE A 502 -19.48 30.06 -6.97
CA ILE A 502 -19.57 31.34 -6.26
C ILE A 502 -20.62 31.23 -5.14
N ARG A 503 -20.37 31.87 -3.99
CA ARG A 503 -21.26 31.83 -2.82
C ARG A 503 -21.64 30.39 -2.40
N GLU A 504 -20.64 29.50 -2.37
CA GLU A 504 -20.82 28.10 -1.95
C GLU A 504 -20.78 27.98 -0.42
N THR A 505 -21.52 27.05 0.18
CA THR A 505 -21.57 26.89 1.65
C THR A 505 -20.22 26.46 2.20
N VAL A 506 -19.68 27.21 3.17
CA VAL A 506 -18.45 26.86 3.90
C VAL A 506 -18.70 26.48 5.36
N PHE A 507 -19.78 26.98 5.98
CA PHE A 507 -20.17 26.68 7.37
C PHE A 507 -21.69 26.58 7.49
N ASN A 508 -22.15 25.69 8.36
CA ASN A 508 -23.53 25.60 8.80
C ASN A 508 -23.51 25.29 10.30
N ALA A 509 -24.05 26.18 11.13
CA ALA A 509 -23.90 26.07 12.59
C ALA A 509 -24.62 24.87 13.24
N ARG A 510 -25.33 24.03 12.47
CA ARG A 510 -26.14 22.91 12.98
C ARG A 510 -25.40 21.57 12.99
N ASN A 511 -24.28 21.39 12.26
CA ASN A 511 -23.74 20.07 11.89
C ASN A 511 -22.20 19.84 12.02
N ASN A 512 -21.60 20.21 13.16
CA ASN A 512 -20.25 19.78 13.62
C ASN A 512 -18.96 20.37 12.95
N LEU A 513 -17.78 20.22 13.62
CA LEU A 513 -16.82 21.34 13.85
C LEU A 513 -15.27 20.97 14.04
N PRO A 514 -14.30 21.21 13.08
CA PRO A 514 -12.79 21.31 13.34
C PRO A 514 -11.93 22.61 12.91
N SER A 515 -10.66 22.84 13.30
CA SER A 515 -10.14 24.18 13.80
C SER A 515 -9.33 25.37 13.15
N TYR A 516 -8.60 25.54 12.02
CA TYR A 516 -7.92 26.88 11.70
C TYR A 516 -7.72 27.38 10.22
N ARG A 517 -8.23 28.61 9.98
CA ARG A 517 -8.21 29.70 8.93
C ARG A 517 -9.05 30.86 9.61
N ALA A 518 -9.65 31.88 8.97
CA ALA A 518 -10.34 32.96 9.73
C ALA A 518 -11.57 32.51 10.56
N ASP A 519 -11.67 32.93 11.82
CA ASP A 519 -12.59 32.39 12.83
C ASP A 519 -14.03 32.91 12.72
N PHE A 520 -15.00 32.20 13.33
CA PHE A 520 -16.39 32.65 13.48
C PHE A 520 -16.68 32.99 14.94
N LEU A 521 -16.98 34.26 15.23
CA LEU A 521 -17.41 34.73 16.54
C LEU A 521 -18.91 35.04 16.53
N TYR A 522 -19.63 34.56 17.52
CA TYR A 522 -21.02 34.94 17.77
C TYR A 522 -21.08 35.83 19.00
N VAL A 523 -21.23 37.14 18.79
CA VAL A 523 -21.37 38.12 19.86
C VAL A 523 -22.83 38.15 20.34
N GLY A 524 -23.07 37.69 21.55
CA GLY A 524 -24.37 37.74 22.21
C GLY A 524 -24.69 39.11 22.80
N ASP A 525 -25.85 39.23 23.45
CA ASP A 525 -26.45 40.54 23.75
C ASP A 525 -25.70 41.36 24.81
N ASN A 526 -25.08 40.69 25.78
CA ASN A 526 -24.19 41.31 26.78
C ASN A 526 -22.71 41.36 26.32
N GLY A 527 -22.45 41.10 25.03
CA GLY A 527 -21.09 41.03 24.51
C GLY A 527 -20.33 39.74 24.87
N ASN A 528 -21.02 38.66 25.28
CA ASN A 528 -20.41 37.33 25.35
C ASN A 528 -20.08 36.81 23.94
N VAL A 529 -19.14 35.87 23.83
CA VAL A 529 -18.64 35.40 22.53
C VAL A 529 -18.57 33.88 22.50
N ASP A 530 -19.44 33.25 21.71
CA ASP A 530 -19.26 31.86 21.26
C ASP A 530 -18.28 31.85 20.09
N THR A 531 -17.21 31.06 20.17
CA THR A 531 -16.14 31.02 19.19
C THR A 531 -16.07 29.67 18.48
N TYR A 532 -15.86 29.75 17.17
CA TYR A 532 -15.52 28.64 16.29
C TYR A 532 -14.26 28.97 15.49
N ILE A 533 -13.36 28.01 15.32
CA ILE A 533 -12.04 28.13 14.69
C ILE A 533 -12.06 27.28 13.38
N ASN A 534 -11.40 27.65 12.27
CA ASN A 534 -11.83 27.30 10.87
C ASN A 534 -10.89 26.41 9.95
N GLN A 535 -10.73 25.07 10.07
CA GLN A 535 -9.54 24.34 9.51
C GLN A 535 -9.32 24.16 8.01
N ARG A 536 -8.02 24.15 7.65
CA ARG A 536 -7.42 23.20 6.67
C ARG A 536 -7.94 21.77 6.91
N GLY A 537 -9.05 21.44 6.27
CA GLY A 537 -9.65 20.11 6.18
C GLY A 537 -9.01 19.26 5.08
N SER A 538 -9.63 18.10 4.84
CA SER A 538 -9.34 17.18 3.75
C SER A 538 -10.60 16.97 2.88
N GLY A 539 -10.53 16.10 1.89
CA GLY A 539 -11.56 15.94 0.87
C GLY A 539 -11.50 17.04 -0.20
N LYS A 540 -12.07 16.72 -1.38
CA LYS A 540 -12.10 17.61 -2.55
C LYS A 540 -12.84 18.92 -2.26
N GLY A 541 -12.38 19.98 -2.91
CA GLY A 541 -12.62 21.35 -2.51
C GLY A 541 -11.51 21.87 -1.57
N ILE A 542 -11.58 23.14 -1.25
CA ILE A 542 -10.78 23.85 -0.25
C ILE A 542 -11.68 24.39 0.88
N VAL A 543 -12.91 23.85 0.98
CA VAL A 543 -13.86 24.09 2.09
C VAL A 543 -13.18 23.78 3.41
N PRO A 544 -13.30 24.67 4.41
CA PRO A 544 -12.79 24.38 5.74
C PRO A 544 -13.65 23.47 6.62
N ASP A 545 -13.01 22.95 7.66
CA ASP A 545 -13.59 22.45 8.91
C ASP A 545 -13.97 23.63 9.87
N TRP A 546 -14.81 23.50 10.93
CA TRP A 546 -15.11 24.65 11.88
C TRP A 546 -15.25 24.38 13.43
N ARG A 547 -14.20 24.12 14.23
CA ARG A 547 -14.18 23.65 15.67
C ARG A 547 -14.81 24.61 16.64
N LYS A 548 -15.66 24.12 17.57
CA LYS A 548 -16.03 24.93 18.73
C LYS A 548 -14.85 25.08 19.68
N ALA A 549 -14.57 26.32 20.09
CA ALA A 549 -13.98 26.60 21.39
C ALA A 549 -15.05 26.82 22.47
N GLY A 550 -16.30 27.12 22.08
CA GLY A 550 -17.40 27.42 23.00
C GLY A 550 -17.45 28.89 23.38
N VAL A 551 -18.05 29.22 24.53
CA VAL A 551 -18.04 30.60 25.05
C VAL A 551 -16.64 30.93 25.53
N THR A 552 -15.91 31.73 24.75
CA THR A 552 -14.55 32.17 25.09
C THR A 552 -14.60 33.39 25.99
N HIS A 553 -15.37 34.40 25.61
CA HIS A 553 -15.53 35.62 26.38
C HIS A 553 -16.92 35.62 27.06
N PRO A 554 -17.02 35.77 28.40
CA PRO A 554 -18.31 35.74 29.11
C PRO A 554 -19.17 37.00 28.91
N GLY A 555 -18.62 38.05 28.30
CA GLY A 555 -19.28 39.34 28.12
C GLY A 555 -19.20 40.22 29.36
N GLN A 556 -20.11 41.21 29.41
CA GLN A 556 -20.21 42.23 30.46
C GLN A 556 -21.53 42.08 31.24
N ALA A 557 -21.72 42.93 32.25
CA ALA A 557 -22.95 42.96 33.07
C ALA A 557 -24.15 43.65 32.39
N ALA A 558 -23.92 44.51 31.39
CA ALA A 558 -24.96 45.22 30.66
C ALA A 558 -25.33 44.51 29.34
N THR A 559 -26.53 44.77 28.82
CA THR A 559 -27.09 44.20 27.58
C THR A 559 -27.14 45.24 26.44
N GLY A 560 -27.49 44.81 25.23
CA GLY A 560 -27.46 45.64 24.01
C GLY A 560 -26.06 45.92 23.43
N LEU A 561 -24.99 45.35 24.00
CA LEU A 561 -23.61 45.77 23.79
C LEU A 561 -22.95 45.34 22.46
N ARG A 562 -23.67 44.68 21.54
CA ARG A 562 -23.05 44.09 20.32
C ARG A 562 -22.28 45.09 19.46
N GLY A 563 -22.73 46.35 19.39
CA GLY A 563 -22.03 47.41 18.63
C GLY A 563 -20.84 48.02 19.38
N ASN A 564 -20.74 47.80 20.69
CA ASN A 564 -19.69 48.30 21.57
C ASN A 564 -18.53 47.30 21.75
N ILE A 565 -18.73 46.03 21.37
CA ILE A 565 -17.65 45.04 21.36
C ILE A 565 -16.90 45.11 20.03
N LYS A 566 -15.58 45.17 20.10
CA LYS A 566 -14.65 45.20 18.98
C LYS A 566 -13.51 44.21 19.24
N PHE A 567 -12.74 43.92 18.20
CA PHE A 567 -11.57 43.05 18.26
C PHE A 567 -10.41 43.71 17.52
N GLY A 568 -9.19 43.52 18.02
CA GLY A 568 -7.96 44.03 17.39
C GLY A 568 -6.71 43.56 18.13
N ARG A 569 -5.57 43.54 17.45
CA ARG A 569 -4.25 43.18 17.98
C ARG A 569 -3.64 44.40 18.65
N ILE A 570 -3.97 44.64 19.92
CA ILE A 570 -3.53 45.83 20.66
C ILE A 570 -2.19 45.57 21.36
N TYR A 571 -2.05 44.40 21.98
CA TYR A 571 -0.90 44.04 22.83
C TYR A 571 0.10 43.06 22.18
N GLY A 572 -0.10 42.67 20.92
CA GLY A 572 0.92 41.90 20.17
C GLY A 572 1.06 40.43 20.54
N SER A 573 0.02 39.83 21.12
CA SER A 573 -0.08 38.38 21.40
C SER A 573 -0.11 37.49 20.14
N GLY A 574 -0.18 38.09 18.95
CA GLY A 574 -0.47 37.41 17.69
C GLY A 574 -1.94 37.01 17.52
N ARG A 575 -2.81 37.36 18.48
CA ARG A 575 -4.25 37.11 18.46
C ARG A 575 -5.05 38.41 18.61
N LEU A 576 -6.34 38.35 18.28
CA LEU A 576 -7.29 39.42 18.55
C LEU A 576 -7.55 39.54 20.06
N ASP A 577 -7.31 40.74 20.60
CA ASP A 577 -7.73 41.15 21.93
C ASP A 577 -9.21 41.56 21.90
N TYR A 578 -9.93 41.37 23.02
CA TYR A 578 -11.33 41.77 23.15
C TYR A 578 -11.41 43.20 23.69
N ILE A 579 -12.18 44.05 23.01
CA ILE A 579 -12.24 45.49 23.27
C ILE A 579 -13.69 45.86 23.56
N TYR A 580 -13.95 46.47 24.71
CA TYR A 580 -15.25 47.02 25.07
C TYR A 580 -15.18 48.56 25.06
N MET A 581 -15.91 49.16 24.13
CA MET A 581 -16.14 50.61 24.08
C MET A 581 -17.28 50.96 25.06
N LYS A 582 -16.93 51.17 26.33
CA LYS A 582 -17.87 51.58 27.37
C LYS A 582 -18.34 53.01 27.09
N GLU A 583 -19.64 53.25 27.10
CA GLU A 583 -20.21 54.57 26.86
C GLU A 583 -20.27 55.38 28.17
N GLU A 584 -19.57 56.53 28.20
CA GLU A 584 -19.72 57.56 29.23
C GLU A 584 -20.64 58.68 28.72
N GLU A 585 -20.73 59.83 29.39
CA GLU A 585 -21.60 60.94 28.96
C GLU A 585 -21.12 61.57 27.64
N GLU A 586 -19.88 62.07 27.60
CA GLU A 586 -19.31 62.81 26.45
C GLU A 586 -18.34 62.00 25.57
N TRP A 587 -17.90 60.81 26.00
CA TRP A 587 -16.91 59.98 25.30
C TRP A 587 -17.17 58.47 25.45
N PHE A 588 -16.32 57.65 24.81
CA PHE A 588 -16.22 56.22 25.05
C PHE A 588 -14.88 55.86 25.69
N ASP A 589 -14.92 55.09 26.76
CA ASP A 589 -13.74 54.48 27.39
C ASP A 589 -13.40 53.16 26.68
N MET A 590 -12.16 53.05 26.18
CA MET A 590 -11.65 51.84 25.54
C MET A 590 -11.08 50.88 26.58
N ILE A 591 -11.87 49.88 26.99
CA ILE A 591 -11.43 48.83 27.92
C ILE A 591 -10.95 47.63 27.12
N VAL A 592 -9.72 47.16 27.37
CA VAL A 592 -9.14 46.02 26.62
C VAL A 592 -8.83 44.83 27.51
N PHE A 593 -9.17 43.65 27.01
CA PHE A 593 -8.83 42.35 27.58
C PHE A 593 -7.86 41.68 26.61
N GLU A 594 -6.57 41.72 26.94
CA GLU A 594 -5.51 41.12 26.15
C GLU A 594 -5.72 39.60 26.08
N ASN A 595 -5.68 39.05 24.87
CA ASN A 595 -5.86 37.63 24.63
C ASN A 595 -4.55 36.87 24.90
N LYS A 596 -4.58 35.99 25.90
CA LYS A 596 -3.48 35.08 26.27
C LYS A 596 -3.77 33.62 25.87
N GLY A 597 -4.88 33.38 25.18
CA GLY A 597 -5.31 32.06 24.76
C GLY A 597 -4.28 31.30 23.93
N SER A 598 -4.30 29.98 24.08
CA SER A 598 -3.32 29.06 23.50
C SER A 598 -3.98 27.97 22.66
N GLY A 599 -3.17 27.28 21.87
CA GLY A 599 -3.67 26.25 20.96
C GLY A 599 -4.50 26.81 19.82
N GLY A 600 -5.10 25.94 19.02
CA GLY A 600 -5.96 26.40 17.94
C GLY A 600 -5.19 27.04 16.77
N THR A 601 -4.01 26.54 16.40
CA THR A 601 -3.24 27.01 15.22
C THR A 601 -2.46 25.95 14.41
N ARG A 602 -2.25 24.70 14.88
CA ARG A 602 -1.38 23.67 14.23
C ARG A 602 -2.03 22.30 14.05
N ARG A 603 -1.96 21.69 12.86
CA ARG A 603 -2.48 20.34 12.55
C ARG A 603 -1.33 19.32 12.55
N LYS A 604 -1.62 18.07 12.89
CA LYS A 604 -0.61 16.99 12.92
C LYS A 604 0.05 16.78 11.56
N GLY A 605 -0.74 16.69 10.50
CA GLY A 605 -0.23 16.59 9.12
C GLY A 605 0.34 17.89 8.53
N ASP A 606 0.56 18.96 9.32
CA ASP A 606 1.34 20.11 8.86
C ASP A 606 2.86 19.91 8.96
N GLY A 607 3.31 18.98 9.80
CA GLY A 607 4.73 18.85 10.16
C GLY A 607 5.53 17.89 9.27
N ASN A 608 4.90 17.22 8.30
CA ASN A 608 5.55 16.17 7.51
C ASN A 608 6.52 16.74 6.47
N PHE A 609 7.79 16.34 6.61
CA PHE A 609 8.80 16.46 5.58
C PHE A 609 9.27 15.04 5.21
N TYR A 610 9.48 14.80 3.91
CA TYR A 610 9.99 13.52 3.40
C TYR A 610 11.35 13.78 2.76
N CYS A 611 12.37 13.00 3.15
CA CYS A 611 13.71 13.09 2.60
C CYS A 611 14.55 11.88 3.08
N ASP A 612 15.44 11.34 2.25
CA ASP A 612 16.37 10.28 2.67
C ASP A 612 17.43 10.84 3.64
N MET A 613 17.17 10.72 4.93
CA MET A 613 18.08 11.23 5.97
C MET A 613 19.28 10.31 6.21
N ARG A 614 19.27 9.09 5.64
CA ARG A 614 20.19 8.00 6.02
C ARG A 614 21.07 7.51 4.88
N GLY A 615 20.70 7.74 3.62
CA GLY A 615 21.42 7.32 2.43
C GLY A 615 21.01 5.92 1.98
N THR A 616 19.72 5.63 2.06
CA THR A 616 19.11 4.33 1.75
C THR A 616 18.58 4.21 0.32
N GLY A 617 18.52 5.32 -0.42
CA GLY A 617 17.85 5.43 -1.72
C GLY A 617 16.33 5.61 -1.61
N ALA A 618 15.80 5.88 -0.41
CA ALA A 618 14.37 6.01 -0.13
C ALA A 618 14.10 7.05 0.96
N ASP A 619 13.03 7.83 0.83
CA ASP A 619 12.76 8.94 1.74
C ASP A 619 12.24 8.47 3.10
N ASP A 620 12.80 9.05 4.18
CA ASP A 620 12.30 8.95 5.56
C ASP A 620 11.25 10.04 5.83
N LEU A 621 10.35 9.81 6.80
CA LEU A 621 9.42 10.82 7.31
C LEU A 621 10.04 11.51 8.54
N VAL A 622 10.24 12.83 8.47
CA VAL A 622 10.65 13.65 9.62
C VAL A 622 9.56 14.65 9.95
N TRP A 623 9.29 14.82 11.25
CA TRP A 623 8.23 15.71 11.73
C TRP A 623 8.79 16.99 12.37
N ILE A 624 8.34 18.15 11.87
CA ILE A 624 8.88 19.46 12.21
C ILE A 624 7.82 20.36 12.87
N TYR A 625 8.13 20.83 14.07
CA TYR A 625 7.30 21.79 14.81
C TYR A 625 7.28 23.15 14.11
N TYR A 626 6.26 23.98 14.38
CA TYR A 626 6.17 25.28 13.73
C TYR A 626 7.38 26.19 14.01
N ASP A 627 7.98 26.08 15.19
CA ASP A 627 9.10 26.90 15.69
C ASP A 627 10.50 26.45 15.20
N GLY A 628 10.58 25.39 14.40
CA GLY A 628 11.84 24.86 13.87
C GLY A 628 12.55 23.83 14.75
N ARG A 629 11.89 23.32 15.80
CA ARG A 629 12.34 22.09 16.50
C ARG A 629 12.02 20.83 15.67
N VAL A 630 12.86 19.80 15.82
CA VAL A 630 12.72 18.47 15.24
C VAL A 630 13.18 17.43 16.27
N ASP A 631 12.28 16.51 16.65
CA ASP A 631 12.59 15.39 17.56
C ASP A 631 11.89 14.05 17.22
N GLU A 632 11.10 13.99 16.13
CA GLU A 632 10.50 12.75 15.60
C GLU A 632 11.02 12.45 14.19
N ILE A 633 11.59 11.26 13.99
CA ILE A 633 11.83 10.63 12.69
C ILE A 633 11.17 9.24 12.67
N ASN A 634 10.52 8.93 11.56
CA ASN A 634 10.01 7.61 11.23
C ASN A 634 10.79 7.12 10.01
N THR A 635 11.63 6.10 10.19
CA THR A 635 12.57 5.65 9.16
C THR A 635 11.96 4.64 8.20
N ASN A 636 12.21 4.80 6.91
CA ASN A 636 11.67 3.95 5.87
C ASN A 636 12.36 2.56 5.90
N ILE A 637 11.53 1.54 6.06
CA ILE A 637 11.92 0.12 6.12
C ILE A 637 11.17 -0.71 5.05
N HIS A 638 10.55 -0.05 4.07
CA HIS A 638 9.72 -0.64 3.01
C HIS A 638 8.63 -1.64 3.50
N SER A 639 8.15 -1.50 4.75
CA SER A 639 7.16 -2.38 5.38
C SER A 639 5.87 -1.64 5.78
N PRO A 640 5.23 -0.86 4.87
CA PRO A 640 4.07 -0.03 5.22
C PRO A 640 2.89 -0.88 5.75
N PRO A 641 2.15 -0.40 6.77
CA PRO A 641 2.18 0.93 7.40
C PRO A 641 3.17 1.04 8.58
N ASN A 642 4.21 0.21 8.64
CA ASN A 642 5.21 0.20 9.71
C ASN A 642 6.47 0.98 9.29
N TRP A 643 7.05 1.71 10.24
CA TRP A 643 8.29 2.47 10.10
C TRP A 643 9.31 1.97 11.13
N GLY A 644 10.60 2.27 10.92
CA GLY A 644 11.63 2.06 11.93
C GLY A 644 11.67 3.24 12.91
N HIS A 645 11.65 2.97 14.20
CA HIS A 645 11.65 3.99 15.27
C HIS A 645 12.89 3.90 16.17
N ASP A 646 13.95 3.23 15.70
CA ASP A 646 15.20 3.00 16.43
C ASP A 646 16.32 4.01 16.09
N THR A 647 16.03 4.95 15.19
CA THR A 647 16.91 6.08 14.85
C THR A 647 16.45 7.32 15.61
N SER A 648 17.39 7.96 16.31
CA SER A 648 17.15 9.22 17.03
C SER A 648 17.45 10.44 16.16
N ILE A 649 16.69 11.52 16.36
CA ILE A 649 16.94 12.84 15.76
C ILE A 649 16.76 13.90 16.85
N THR A 650 17.60 14.94 16.85
CA THR A 650 17.35 16.14 17.66
C THR A 650 17.98 17.34 16.99
N LEU A 651 17.15 18.32 16.63
CA LEU A 651 17.58 19.59 16.05
C LEU A 651 16.64 20.72 16.50
N THR A 652 17.15 21.94 16.55
CA THR A 652 16.33 23.15 16.65
C THR A 652 17.03 24.25 15.85
N VAL A 653 16.31 24.80 14.87
CA VAL A 653 16.81 25.85 13.98
C VAL A 653 15.97 27.13 14.10
N PRO A 654 16.53 28.31 13.81
CA PRO A 654 15.79 29.56 13.97
C PRO A 654 14.76 29.79 12.86
N GLY A 655 13.56 30.21 13.26
CA GLY A 655 12.49 30.62 12.35
C GLY A 655 11.48 29.51 12.03
N PRO A 656 10.37 29.85 11.37
CA PRO A 656 9.28 28.91 11.20
C PRO A 656 9.58 27.85 10.14
N ARG A 657 9.00 26.65 10.30
CA ARG A 657 9.12 25.50 9.35
C ARG A 657 8.91 25.81 7.86
N MET A 658 8.23 26.91 7.51
CA MET A 658 8.08 27.39 6.13
C MET A 658 9.40 27.85 5.48
N GLY A 659 10.40 28.23 6.29
CA GLY A 659 11.77 28.52 5.85
C GLY A 659 12.74 27.36 6.00
N ILE A 660 12.27 26.14 6.34
CA ILE A 660 13.11 24.95 6.53
C ILE A 660 12.99 24.04 5.30
N HIS A 661 14.12 23.63 4.76
CA HIS A 661 14.25 22.79 3.57
C HIS A 661 15.09 21.57 3.94
N PHE A 662 14.64 20.38 3.54
CA PHE A 662 15.41 19.15 3.64
C PHE A 662 15.78 18.77 2.21
N ALA A 663 17.08 18.67 1.92
CA ALA A 663 17.59 18.28 0.59
C ALA A 663 19.10 17.98 0.69
N ASP A 664 19.65 17.11 -0.16
CA ASP A 664 21.09 16.88 -0.18
C ASP A 664 21.83 18.10 -0.76
N TRP A 665 22.52 18.86 0.10
CA TRP A 665 23.31 20.02 -0.31
C TRP A 665 24.77 19.66 -0.57
N THR A 666 25.26 18.64 0.14
CA THR A 666 26.66 18.23 0.12
C THR A 666 26.98 17.20 -0.97
N GLY A 667 25.97 16.65 -1.64
CA GLY A 667 26.08 15.61 -2.68
C GLY A 667 26.61 14.30 -2.10
N ASN A 668 26.12 13.90 -0.92
CA ASN A 668 26.61 12.76 -0.16
C ASN A 668 25.64 11.55 -0.14
N GLY A 669 24.46 11.69 -0.76
CA GLY A 669 23.37 10.73 -0.77
C GLY A 669 22.36 10.89 0.38
N ARG A 670 22.51 11.91 1.24
CA ARG A 670 21.65 12.14 2.42
C ARG A 670 21.17 13.58 2.46
N CYS A 671 19.92 13.79 2.84
CA CYS A 671 19.38 15.13 3.01
C CYS A 671 20.03 15.88 4.18
N ASP A 672 20.50 17.09 3.88
CA ASP A 672 20.92 18.11 4.85
C ASP A 672 19.71 19.01 5.21
N VAL A 673 19.83 19.78 6.30
CA VAL A 673 18.80 20.74 6.72
C VAL A 673 19.25 22.16 6.43
N LEU A 674 18.44 22.91 5.65
CA LEU A 674 18.75 24.27 5.23
C LEU A 674 17.67 25.26 5.67
N VAL A 675 18.12 26.42 6.16
CA VAL A 675 17.27 27.44 6.78
C VAL A 675 17.35 28.74 6.00
N GLN A 676 16.24 29.14 5.38
CA GLN A 676 16.11 30.35 4.58
C GLN A 676 15.88 31.58 5.48
N ASN A 677 16.74 32.59 5.37
CA ASN A 677 16.44 33.93 5.85
C ASN A 677 15.36 34.56 4.98
N LYS A 678 14.19 34.88 5.58
CA LYS A 678 13.01 35.39 4.85
C LYS A 678 13.29 36.64 4.00
N ALA A 679 14.11 37.56 4.50
CA ALA A 679 14.30 38.87 3.90
C ALA A 679 15.39 38.91 2.82
N THR A 680 16.36 37.98 2.86
CA THR A 680 17.54 38.01 1.98
C THR A 680 17.69 36.79 1.07
N GLY A 681 16.92 35.71 1.30
CA GLY A 681 17.10 34.44 0.60
C GLY A 681 18.43 33.73 0.92
N ALA A 682 19.14 34.16 1.95
CA ALA A 682 20.36 33.48 2.40
C ALA A 682 20.02 32.14 3.08
N LEU A 683 20.77 31.08 2.74
CA LEU A 683 20.57 29.72 3.24
C LEU A 683 21.66 29.37 4.26
N THR A 684 21.24 28.98 5.47
CA THR A 684 22.13 28.45 6.52
C THR A 684 22.07 26.93 6.52
N LEU A 685 23.23 26.25 6.45
CA LEU A 685 23.32 24.79 6.39
C LEU A 685 23.56 24.16 7.77
N TYR A 686 22.76 23.14 8.06
CA TYR A 686 22.93 22.20 9.16
C TYR A 686 23.16 20.82 8.51
N GLU A 687 24.43 20.51 8.26
CA GLU A 687 24.89 19.33 7.53
C GLU A 687 24.64 18.06 8.34
N ASN A 688 24.18 17.00 7.67
CA ASN A 688 23.76 15.75 8.27
C ASN A 688 24.96 14.83 8.56
N ASN A 689 25.22 14.54 9.84
CA ASN A 689 26.24 13.60 10.30
C ASN A 689 25.61 12.28 10.80
N TYR A 690 24.67 11.68 10.04
CA TYR A 690 24.07 10.39 10.38
C TYR A 690 25.11 9.32 10.71
N ASP A 691 25.04 8.78 11.92
CA ASP A 691 25.82 7.63 12.38
C ASP A 691 24.92 6.38 12.39
N ALA A 692 25.21 5.43 11.48
CA ALA A 692 24.46 4.18 11.35
C ALA A 692 24.74 3.16 12.46
N GLY A 693 25.86 3.28 13.18
CA GLY A 693 26.19 2.44 14.33
C GLY A 693 25.51 2.93 15.62
N ALA A 694 25.50 4.24 15.83
CA ALA A 694 24.78 4.88 16.94
C ALA A 694 23.27 5.05 16.68
N LYS A 695 22.83 4.93 15.43
CA LYS A 695 21.46 5.22 14.95
C LYS A 695 21.02 6.63 15.35
N ALA A 696 21.85 7.61 15.02
CA ALA A 696 21.68 8.99 15.46
C ALA A 696 21.88 10.00 14.32
N LEU A 697 20.91 10.89 14.15
CA LEU A 697 20.99 12.06 13.28
C LEU A 697 21.44 13.27 14.12
N THR A 698 22.68 13.69 13.89
CA THR A 698 23.29 14.88 14.50
C THR A 698 23.73 15.86 13.42
N PHE A 699 23.72 17.16 13.70
CA PHE A 699 23.86 18.19 12.66
C PHE A 699 25.00 19.18 12.91
N SER A 700 25.79 19.42 11.86
CA SER A 700 26.91 20.35 11.84
C SER A 700 26.45 21.69 11.26
N ASN A 701 26.25 22.71 12.10
CA ASN A 701 25.95 24.06 11.62
C ASN A 701 27.18 24.64 10.91
N ARG A 702 27.09 24.84 9.58
CA ARG A 702 28.15 25.39 8.72
C ARG A 702 28.01 26.90 8.49
N GLY A 703 26.98 27.54 9.04
CA GLY A 703 26.66 28.94 8.75
C GLY A 703 26.00 29.11 7.38
N VAL A 704 26.07 30.34 6.85
CA VAL A 704 25.47 30.69 5.54
C VAL A 704 26.31 30.11 4.41
N VAL A 705 25.70 29.24 3.59
CA VAL A 705 26.37 28.57 2.45
C VAL A 705 25.98 29.14 1.09
N ALA A 706 24.85 29.84 1.00
CA ALA A 706 24.41 30.49 -0.24
C ALA A 706 23.70 31.82 0.06
N THR A 707 23.98 32.83 -0.77
CA THR A 707 23.33 34.15 -0.75
C THR A 707 22.63 34.37 -2.09
N THR A 708 21.47 33.75 -2.27
CA THR A 708 20.73 33.77 -3.55
C THR A 708 20.16 35.15 -3.91
N GLY A 709 19.86 35.99 -2.91
CA GLY A 709 19.09 37.22 -3.14
C GLY A 709 17.60 36.97 -3.40
N CYS A 710 17.09 35.75 -3.19
CA CYS A 710 15.68 35.42 -3.32
C CYS A 710 14.84 36.03 -2.17
N THR A 711 14.39 37.27 -2.35
CA THR A 711 13.59 38.03 -1.37
C THR A 711 12.11 37.64 -1.31
N GLU A 712 11.68 36.66 -2.12
CA GLU A 712 10.29 36.18 -2.22
C GLU A 712 9.74 35.54 -0.93
N GLY A 713 10.62 35.08 -0.04
CA GLY A 713 10.29 34.60 1.30
C GLY A 713 9.22 33.50 1.33
N TRP A 714 8.14 33.74 2.08
CA TRP A 714 6.96 32.87 2.20
C TRP A 714 5.74 33.67 2.70
N GLY A 715 4.54 33.25 2.32
CA GLY A 715 3.27 33.92 2.66
C GLY A 715 2.66 33.46 3.98
N VAL A 716 1.32 33.39 4.00
CA VAL A 716 0.49 32.97 5.15
C VAL A 716 0.28 31.45 5.16
N GLY A 717 -0.23 30.90 4.05
CA GLY A 717 -0.45 29.47 3.88
C GLY A 717 0.86 28.67 3.89
N ILE A 718 0.85 27.49 4.54
CA ILE A 718 2.06 26.70 4.81
C ILE A 718 2.82 26.24 3.54
N PHE A 719 2.16 26.22 2.38
CA PHE A 719 2.77 25.86 1.11
C PHE A 719 3.19 27.06 0.25
N ASP A 720 2.80 28.31 0.60
CA ASP A 720 3.22 29.52 -0.12
C ASP A 720 4.68 29.84 0.17
N ARG A 721 5.58 29.16 -0.53
CA ARG A 721 7.03 29.25 -0.36
C ARG A 721 7.65 29.84 -1.61
N GLY A 722 8.25 31.01 -1.47
CA GLY A 722 9.00 31.70 -2.51
C GLY A 722 10.35 31.06 -2.83
N MET A 723 10.77 30.05 -2.08
CA MET A 723 11.93 29.22 -2.40
C MET A 723 11.58 27.72 -2.33
N ARG A 724 12.22 26.92 -3.20
CA ARG A 724 12.32 25.46 -3.13
C ARG A 724 13.79 25.06 -3.27
N LEU A 725 14.14 23.87 -2.76
CA LEU A 725 15.41 23.20 -3.08
C LEU A 725 15.06 21.89 -3.79
N ALA A 726 15.70 21.60 -4.92
CA ALA A 726 15.58 20.32 -5.63
C ALA A 726 16.75 20.19 -6.63
N ASP A 727 17.26 18.99 -6.87
CA ASP A 727 18.23 18.76 -7.96
C ASP A 727 17.53 18.95 -9.31
N ILE A 728 17.89 19.99 -10.07
CA ILE A 728 17.31 20.25 -11.40
C ILE A 728 18.31 20.10 -12.54
N ASP A 729 19.62 20.09 -12.33
CA ASP A 729 20.61 19.84 -13.39
C ASP A 729 21.10 18.37 -13.48
N GLY A 730 21.02 17.62 -12.38
CA GLY A 730 21.24 16.18 -12.29
C GLY A 730 22.61 15.76 -11.75
N ASP A 731 23.31 16.63 -11.01
CA ASP A 731 24.61 16.30 -10.39
C ASP A 731 24.53 15.62 -9.01
N GLY A 732 23.31 15.41 -8.48
CA GLY A 732 23.06 14.80 -7.17
C GLY A 732 22.97 15.81 -6.02
N ARG A 733 22.92 17.11 -6.31
CA ARG A 733 22.85 18.20 -5.31
C ARG A 733 21.60 19.05 -5.51
N ALA A 734 21.06 19.57 -4.42
CA ALA A 734 19.84 20.35 -4.45
C ALA A 734 20.10 21.83 -4.77
N ASP A 735 19.45 22.31 -5.83
CA ASP A 735 19.57 23.67 -6.35
C ASP A 735 18.54 24.62 -5.70
N PRO A 736 18.95 25.82 -5.25
CA PRO A 736 18.01 26.87 -4.86
C PRO A 736 17.19 27.40 -6.04
N ILE A 737 15.87 27.27 -5.94
CA ILE A 737 14.89 27.78 -6.91
C ILE A 737 14.04 28.86 -6.25
N CYS A 738 14.08 30.08 -6.77
CA CYS A 738 13.24 31.20 -6.35
C CYS A 738 11.99 31.30 -7.22
N ILE A 739 10.82 31.45 -6.59
CA ILE A 739 9.50 31.41 -7.24
C ILE A 739 8.71 32.68 -6.87
N GLU A 740 8.54 33.54 -7.87
CA GLU A 740 7.74 34.77 -7.78
C GLU A 740 6.26 34.46 -7.58
N ILE A 741 5.50 35.44 -7.05
CA ILE A 741 4.02 35.42 -6.99
C ILE A 741 3.39 35.20 -8.40
N SER A 742 4.10 35.62 -9.46
CA SER A 742 3.73 35.40 -10.86
C SER A 742 3.75 33.92 -11.28
N GLY A 743 4.53 33.08 -10.59
CA GLY A 743 4.89 31.72 -11.02
C GLY A 743 6.12 31.66 -11.93
N ARG A 744 6.80 32.78 -12.20
CA ARG A 744 8.13 32.81 -12.85
C ARG A 744 9.17 32.26 -11.88
N MET A 745 10.18 31.57 -12.40
CA MET A 745 11.22 30.94 -11.57
C MET A 745 12.62 31.30 -12.05
N THR A 746 13.51 31.55 -11.09
CA THR A 746 14.96 31.70 -11.25
C THR A 746 15.67 30.69 -10.35
N ALA A 747 16.91 30.31 -10.65
CA ALA A 747 17.63 29.35 -9.82
C ALA A 747 19.15 29.51 -9.84
N TRP A 748 19.81 28.85 -8.89
CA TRP A 748 21.25 28.72 -8.80
C TRP A 748 21.62 27.24 -8.69
N LEU A 749 22.61 26.79 -9.47
CA LEU A 749 23.03 25.38 -9.50
C LEU A 749 24.11 25.15 -8.44
N ASN A 750 23.85 24.26 -7.48
CA ASN A 750 24.68 24.02 -6.30
C ASN A 750 25.83 23.04 -6.62
N ARG A 751 26.65 23.35 -7.62
CA ARG A 751 27.70 22.42 -8.08
C ARG A 751 28.86 22.32 -7.10
N GLN A 752 29.50 21.15 -7.06
CA GLN A 752 30.60 20.80 -6.15
C GLN A 752 31.73 21.86 -6.05
N SER A 753 32.00 22.62 -7.13
CA SER A 753 33.02 23.67 -7.16
C SER A 753 32.54 25.06 -6.72
N SER A 754 31.27 25.39 -6.96
CA SER A 754 30.71 26.73 -6.75
C SER A 754 29.22 26.78 -7.10
N LEU A 755 28.45 27.57 -6.34
CA LEU A 755 27.09 27.98 -6.72
C LEU A 755 27.11 28.81 -8.03
N LEU A 756 26.38 28.38 -9.05
CA LEU A 756 26.29 29.04 -10.36
C LEU A 756 24.90 29.67 -10.57
N ASP A 757 24.82 30.96 -10.88
CA ASP A 757 23.56 31.59 -11.29
C ASP A 757 23.07 31.02 -12.64
N ALA A 758 21.88 30.43 -12.65
CA ALA A 758 21.25 29.89 -13.86
C ALA A 758 20.30 30.90 -14.53
N GLY A 759 20.07 32.06 -13.94
CA GLY A 759 19.07 33.02 -14.37
C GLY A 759 17.65 32.44 -14.31
N GLN A 760 16.83 32.75 -15.32
CA GLN A 760 15.45 32.27 -15.39
C GLN A 760 15.38 30.83 -15.87
N ILE A 761 14.73 29.95 -15.10
CA ILE A 761 14.50 28.55 -15.45
C ILE A 761 13.08 28.29 -15.98
N LYS A 762 12.10 29.16 -15.67
CA LYS A 762 10.69 28.97 -16.03
C LYS A 762 9.95 30.31 -16.17
N PHE A 763 9.18 30.45 -17.25
CA PHE A 763 8.23 31.56 -17.43
C PHE A 763 6.96 31.36 -16.58
N ALA A 764 6.36 32.47 -16.16
CA ALA A 764 5.07 32.48 -15.46
C ALA A 764 3.94 31.89 -16.34
N GLU A 765 3.12 31.02 -15.75
CA GLU A 765 1.90 30.45 -16.36
C GLU A 765 0.66 30.70 -15.48
N SER A 766 0.65 31.84 -14.76
CA SER A 766 -0.42 32.26 -13.85
C SER A 766 -0.74 31.31 -12.69
N TRP A 767 0.09 30.29 -12.44
CA TRP A 767 -0.07 29.37 -11.31
C TRP A 767 0.17 30.01 -9.95
N ASP A 768 -0.53 29.52 -8.94
CA ASP A 768 -0.26 29.81 -7.53
C ASP A 768 0.99 29.00 -7.09
N ARG A 769 2.00 29.66 -6.48
CA ARG A 769 3.23 28.97 -6.04
C ARG A 769 3.01 28.04 -4.85
N ALA A 770 1.90 28.17 -4.12
CA ALA A 770 1.47 27.20 -3.11
C ALA A 770 1.15 25.82 -3.73
N ASN A 771 0.75 25.79 -5.00
CA ASN A 771 0.37 24.59 -5.75
C ASN A 771 1.55 23.90 -6.47
N ILE A 772 2.79 24.35 -6.27
CA ILE A 772 3.97 23.84 -7.00
C ILE A 772 4.82 22.94 -6.09
N ARG A 773 5.28 21.81 -6.65
CA ARG A 773 6.23 20.88 -6.04
C ARG A 773 7.30 20.50 -7.07
N PHE A 774 8.40 19.93 -6.58
CA PHE A 774 9.52 19.43 -7.37
C PHE A 774 9.86 18.02 -6.90
N ALA A 775 9.88 17.06 -7.82
CA ALA A 775 10.31 15.69 -7.59
C ALA A 775 10.54 15.01 -8.96
N ASP A 776 11.39 13.99 -9.05
CA ASP A 776 11.59 13.24 -10.29
C ASP A 776 10.45 12.24 -10.51
N VAL A 777 9.60 12.45 -11.51
CA VAL A 777 8.40 11.61 -11.72
C VAL A 777 8.73 10.30 -12.46
N GLU A 778 9.87 10.22 -13.15
CA GLU A 778 10.16 9.13 -14.09
C GLU A 778 11.59 8.56 -14.01
N ASN A 779 12.31 8.81 -12.92
CA ASN A 779 13.73 8.47 -12.74
C ASN A 779 14.57 8.98 -13.94
N SER A 780 14.47 10.29 -14.14
CA SER A 780 15.22 11.06 -15.12
C SER A 780 16.62 11.45 -14.65
N GLY A 781 16.86 11.36 -13.33
CA GLY A 781 18.01 11.91 -12.61
C GLY A 781 17.86 13.41 -12.32
N ARG A 782 16.64 13.98 -12.38
CA ARG A 782 16.35 15.41 -12.22
C ARG A 782 14.91 15.60 -11.76
N ALA A 783 14.67 16.59 -10.90
CA ALA A 783 13.33 16.96 -10.48
C ALA A 783 12.53 17.62 -11.61
N ASP A 784 11.30 17.14 -11.80
CA ASP A 784 10.26 17.72 -12.66
C ASP A 784 9.46 18.78 -11.89
N ILE A 785 8.84 19.73 -12.61
CA ILE A 785 7.87 20.65 -12.01
C ILE A 785 6.51 19.95 -11.95
N ILE A 786 5.91 19.88 -10.76
CA ILE A 786 4.58 19.34 -10.54
C ILE A 786 3.66 20.49 -10.12
N TRP A 787 2.64 20.78 -10.94
CA TRP A 787 1.57 21.73 -10.61
C TRP A 787 0.30 20.99 -10.20
N MET A 788 -0.25 21.30 -9.03
CA MET A 788 -1.46 20.65 -8.50
C MET A 788 -2.69 21.55 -8.62
N ASN A 789 -3.82 20.99 -9.04
CA ASN A 789 -5.11 21.67 -8.88
C ASN A 789 -5.46 21.77 -7.38
N LYS A 790 -5.68 22.99 -6.84
CA LYS A 790 -5.95 23.14 -5.40
C LYS A 790 -7.22 22.44 -4.91
N TYR A 791 -8.26 22.36 -5.74
CA TYR A 791 -9.55 21.74 -5.40
C TYR A 791 -9.55 20.21 -5.49
N THR A 792 -8.78 19.62 -6.41
CA THR A 792 -8.88 18.18 -6.71
C THR A 792 -7.58 17.41 -6.55
N GLY A 793 -6.43 18.10 -6.42
CA GLY A 793 -5.10 17.50 -6.39
C GLY A 793 -4.65 16.88 -7.72
N ALA A 794 -5.46 16.97 -8.78
CA ALA A 794 -5.08 16.50 -10.11
C ALA A 794 -3.83 17.27 -10.54
N SER A 795 -2.73 16.53 -10.78
CA SER A 795 -1.40 17.13 -10.87
C SER A 795 -0.81 17.00 -12.27
N THR A 796 -0.56 18.16 -12.89
CA THR A 796 0.08 18.29 -14.19
C THR A 796 1.60 18.31 -14.02
N VAL A 797 2.29 17.44 -14.76
CA VAL A 797 3.75 17.30 -14.69
C VAL A 797 4.39 18.00 -15.88
N PHE A 798 5.45 18.75 -15.62
CA PHE A 798 6.27 19.44 -16.60
C PHE A 798 7.68 18.86 -16.50
N LYS A 799 8.00 17.99 -17.46
CA LYS A 799 9.20 17.16 -17.45
C LYS A 799 10.46 17.96 -17.72
N ASN A 800 11.50 17.77 -16.91
CA ASN A 800 12.76 18.47 -16.97
C ASN A 800 13.66 17.93 -18.09
N ASN A 801 13.85 18.71 -19.16
CA ASN A 801 14.70 18.32 -20.29
C ASN A 801 16.20 18.64 -20.06
N GLY A 802 16.59 19.18 -18.91
CA GLY A 802 17.96 19.50 -18.52
C GLY A 802 18.41 20.93 -18.81
N TYR A 803 19.57 21.28 -18.24
CA TYR A 803 20.21 22.60 -18.34
C TYR A 803 20.78 22.86 -19.74
N GLN A 804 20.56 24.06 -20.27
CA GLN A 804 21.04 24.51 -21.57
C GLN A 804 21.89 25.77 -21.41
N SER A 805 23.22 25.59 -21.37
CA SER A 805 24.21 26.67 -21.30
C SER A 805 24.06 27.64 -22.48
N GLY A 806 23.79 28.91 -22.19
CA GLY A 806 23.47 29.94 -23.19
C GLY A 806 21.96 30.17 -23.41
N GLY A 807 21.11 29.34 -22.82
CA GLY A 807 19.65 29.45 -22.86
C GLY A 807 19.00 28.65 -23.99
N ALA A 808 17.85 28.04 -23.67
CA ALA A 808 16.88 27.57 -24.65
C ALA A 808 16.31 28.75 -25.46
N ALA A 809 15.70 28.45 -26.62
CA ALA A 809 15.05 29.45 -27.46
C ALA A 809 14.02 30.27 -26.65
N GLY A 810 14.28 31.57 -26.47
CA GLY A 810 13.49 32.48 -25.63
C GLY A 810 14.18 32.97 -24.36
N GLY A 811 15.35 32.44 -23.98
CA GLY A 811 16.15 32.95 -22.85
C GLY A 811 15.87 32.32 -21.48
N SER A 812 15.29 31.11 -21.46
CA SER A 812 15.20 30.26 -20.26
C SER A 812 16.38 29.29 -20.25
N SER A 813 17.10 29.11 -19.14
CA SER A 813 18.24 28.17 -19.06
C SER A 813 17.83 26.71 -18.97
N PHE A 814 16.55 26.43 -18.74
CA PHE A 814 15.94 25.09 -18.79
C PHE A 814 14.76 25.09 -19.77
N SER A 815 14.44 23.90 -20.30
CA SER A 815 13.22 23.67 -21.08
C SER A 815 12.40 22.53 -20.46
N TRP A 816 11.08 22.66 -20.56
CA TRP A 816 10.13 21.81 -19.83
C TRP A 816 9.06 21.26 -20.77
N THR A 817 8.82 19.96 -20.74
CA THR A 817 7.81 19.30 -21.57
C THR A 817 6.54 19.07 -20.75
N ASN A 818 5.45 19.78 -21.05
CA ASN A 818 4.16 19.53 -20.42
C ASN A 818 3.69 18.10 -20.77
N ARG A 819 3.46 17.27 -19.75
CA ARG A 819 3.06 15.87 -19.86
C ARG A 819 1.58 15.61 -19.57
N GLY A 820 0.82 16.68 -19.32
CA GLY A 820 -0.57 16.57 -18.89
C GLY A 820 -0.70 16.16 -17.42
N VAL A 821 -1.93 15.87 -17.00
CA VAL A 821 -2.22 15.33 -15.66
C VAL A 821 -1.71 13.90 -15.58
N LEU A 822 -0.66 13.66 -14.80
CA LEU A 822 -0.14 12.30 -14.55
C LEU A 822 -0.74 11.68 -13.28
N TYR A 823 -1.04 12.49 -12.26
CA TYR A 823 -1.70 12.03 -11.05
C TYR A 823 -3.16 12.48 -11.00
N SER A 824 -4.09 11.52 -10.84
CA SER A 824 -5.53 11.68 -11.09
C SER A 824 -6.33 12.51 -10.06
N GLY A 825 -5.71 12.95 -8.96
CA GLY A 825 -6.33 13.83 -7.97
C GLY A 825 -7.20 13.11 -6.95
N VAL A 826 -6.56 12.72 -5.84
CA VAL A 826 -7.15 11.92 -4.77
C VAL A 826 -7.78 12.80 -3.67
N ASP A 827 -7.07 13.87 -3.27
CA ASP A 827 -7.53 14.89 -2.31
C ASP A 827 -7.11 16.30 -2.78
N ARG A 828 -7.55 17.37 -2.12
CA ARG A 828 -7.14 18.76 -2.33
C ARG A 828 -5.61 18.91 -2.33
N GLY A 829 -5.09 19.87 -3.11
CA GLY A 829 -3.64 20.03 -3.30
C GLY A 829 -2.84 20.31 -2.02
N GLU A 830 -3.49 20.86 -0.98
CA GLU A 830 -2.87 21.06 0.34
C GLU A 830 -2.57 19.76 1.10
N CYS A 831 -3.19 18.63 0.74
CA CYS A 831 -3.00 17.34 1.42
C CYS A 831 -1.98 16.44 0.70
N LEU A 832 -1.41 16.90 -0.42
CA LEU A 832 -0.59 16.07 -1.30
C LEU A 832 0.90 16.42 -1.23
N HIS A 833 1.71 15.38 -1.06
CA HIS A 833 3.17 15.38 -1.05
C HIS A 833 3.70 14.41 -2.13
N PHE A 834 4.93 14.64 -2.58
CA PHE A 834 5.61 13.81 -3.58
C PHE A 834 6.99 13.46 -3.04
N ALA A 835 7.30 12.16 -2.95
CA ALA A 835 8.54 11.64 -2.38
C ALA A 835 8.81 10.21 -2.89
N ASN A 836 10.04 9.73 -2.79
CA ASN A 836 10.49 8.40 -3.20
C ASN A 836 10.42 7.42 -2.01
N LEU A 837 9.21 7.03 -1.60
CA LEU A 837 9.02 6.04 -0.52
C LEU A 837 9.28 4.60 -1.02
N GLY A 838 9.07 4.34 -2.31
CA GLY A 838 9.28 3.02 -2.93
C GLY A 838 10.75 2.61 -3.11
N GLY A 839 11.70 3.55 -3.02
CA GLY A 839 13.12 3.27 -3.27
C GLY A 839 13.43 3.00 -4.76
N LEU A 840 12.74 3.73 -5.64
CA LEU A 840 12.83 3.58 -7.10
C LEU A 840 13.41 4.82 -7.82
N GLY A 841 13.66 5.92 -7.11
CA GLY A 841 14.04 7.20 -7.71
C GLY A 841 12.88 7.86 -8.47
N ARG A 842 11.64 7.53 -8.12
CA ARG A 842 10.40 8.01 -8.75
C ARG A 842 9.49 8.60 -7.67
N ALA A 843 8.82 9.70 -7.98
CA ALA A 843 7.93 10.39 -7.07
C ALA A 843 6.62 9.60 -6.87
N ASP A 844 6.44 9.01 -5.69
CA ASP A 844 5.18 8.45 -5.24
C ASP A 844 4.25 9.60 -4.79
N LEU A 845 2.94 9.45 -5.02
CA LEU A 845 1.94 10.41 -4.54
C LEU A 845 1.48 10.03 -3.13
N ILE A 846 1.79 10.88 -2.14
CA ILE A 846 1.36 10.71 -0.76
C ILE A 846 0.20 11.67 -0.46
N GLU A 847 -0.92 11.11 -0.01
CA GLU A 847 -2.07 11.82 0.52
C GLU A 847 -2.02 11.78 2.05
N VAL A 848 -1.97 12.93 2.71
CA VAL A 848 -1.86 13.09 4.16
C VAL A 848 -3.12 13.74 4.71
N ASP A 849 -3.83 13.07 5.61
CA ASP A 849 -4.90 13.71 6.39
C ASP A 849 -4.28 14.70 7.40
N PRO A 850 -4.58 16.02 7.31
CA PRO A 850 -4.06 16.99 8.25
C PRO A 850 -4.51 16.72 9.69
N ALA A 851 -5.69 16.11 9.89
CA ALA A 851 -6.27 15.87 11.22
C ALA A 851 -5.53 14.81 12.02
N THR A 852 -5.38 13.61 11.45
CA THR A 852 -4.79 12.44 12.14
C THR A 852 -3.32 12.21 11.81
N ASN A 853 -2.82 12.80 10.71
CA ASN A 853 -1.55 12.45 10.07
C ASN A 853 -1.45 11.00 9.55
N ALA A 854 -2.60 10.32 9.40
CA ALA A 854 -2.66 9.11 8.60
C ALA A 854 -2.41 9.45 7.13
N ALA A 855 -1.79 8.55 6.38
CA ALA A 855 -1.44 8.80 4.99
C ALA A 855 -1.52 7.55 4.12
N TYR A 856 -1.90 7.76 2.87
CA TYR A 856 -1.96 6.75 1.81
C TYR A 856 -1.01 7.15 0.69
N THR A 857 -0.12 6.23 0.32
CA THR A 857 0.80 6.42 -0.81
C THR A 857 0.30 5.63 -2.00
N ASN A 858 0.27 6.27 -3.15
CA ASN A 858 -0.02 5.68 -4.45
C ASN A 858 1.35 5.53 -5.13
N PHE A 859 1.91 4.32 -5.07
CA PHE A 859 3.30 4.06 -5.47
C PHE A 859 3.46 4.12 -6.99
N ASN A 860 4.44 4.89 -7.43
CA ASN A 860 4.78 5.16 -8.83
C ASN A 860 5.74 4.07 -9.34
N GLU A 861 5.20 2.85 -9.44
CA GLU A 861 5.89 1.62 -9.83
C GLU A 861 5.82 1.40 -11.35
N CYS A 862 6.81 0.75 -11.95
CA CYS A 862 6.71 0.38 -13.36
C CYS A 862 5.70 -0.76 -13.55
N ASN A 863 4.68 -0.52 -14.37
CA ASN A 863 3.83 -1.60 -14.88
C ASN A 863 4.67 -2.55 -15.76
N GLY A 864 4.60 -3.85 -15.45
CA GLY A 864 5.24 -4.88 -16.26
C GLY A 864 4.61 -4.90 -17.66
N SER A 865 5.41 -4.91 -18.73
CA SER A 865 4.82 -4.94 -20.08
C SER A 865 5.74 -5.49 -21.16
N GLY A 866 5.16 -6.35 -22.01
CA GLY A 866 5.88 -7.08 -23.05
C GLY A 866 6.58 -6.16 -24.05
N GLY A 867 7.91 -6.26 -24.12
CA GLY A 867 8.73 -5.59 -25.13
C GLY A 867 8.93 -6.48 -26.36
N GLY A 868 8.61 -5.97 -27.55
CA GLY A 868 8.86 -6.68 -28.81
C GLY A 868 10.29 -6.47 -29.31
N ASP A 869 11.21 -7.42 -29.09
CA ASP A 869 12.61 -7.34 -29.58
C ASP A 869 12.76 -7.54 -31.11
N GLY A 870 11.73 -7.22 -31.88
CA GLY A 870 11.69 -7.42 -33.33
C GLY A 870 11.64 -8.91 -33.74
N ALA A 871 12.29 -9.21 -34.87
CA ALA A 871 12.18 -10.50 -35.56
C ALA A 871 12.83 -11.65 -34.79
N VAL A 872 12.02 -12.69 -34.52
CA VAL A 872 12.46 -13.90 -33.83
C VAL A 872 13.49 -14.67 -34.67
N SER A 873 14.65 -14.92 -34.09
CA SER A 873 15.74 -15.73 -34.68
C SER A 873 16.37 -16.63 -33.61
N ASN A 874 17.11 -17.65 -34.01
CA ASN A 874 17.78 -18.55 -33.07
C ASN A 874 18.99 -17.83 -32.44
N PRO A 875 19.01 -17.59 -31.11
CA PRO A 875 20.14 -16.94 -30.46
C PRO A 875 21.41 -17.81 -30.40
N GLY A 876 21.32 -19.09 -30.76
CA GLY A 876 22.45 -20.02 -30.83
C GLY A 876 22.99 -20.42 -29.46
N LEU A 877 22.10 -20.70 -28.49
CA LEU A 877 22.54 -21.05 -27.14
C LEU A 877 23.40 -22.33 -27.13
N PRO A 878 24.39 -22.43 -26.21
CA PRO A 878 25.16 -23.67 -26.02
C PRO A 878 24.25 -24.86 -25.70
N SER A 879 24.56 -26.03 -26.23
CA SER A 879 23.83 -27.25 -25.91
C SER A 879 24.01 -27.64 -24.43
N TYR A 880 22.91 -27.93 -23.75
CA TYR A 880 22.91 -28.39 -22.37
C TYR A 880 22.07 -29.66 -22.22
N SER A 881 22.67 -30.72 -21.72
CA SER A 881 22.02 -32.01 -21.45
C SER A 881 22.62 -32.66 -20.22
N THR A 882 21.95 -32.55 -19.07
CA THR A 882 22.32 -33.24 -17.83
C THR A 882 21.36 -34.37 -17.51
N ASN A 883 21.85 -35.33 -16.74
CA ASN A 883 21.06 -36.41 -16.14
C ASN A 883 20.23 -35.91 -14.95
N ASP A 884 19.58 -34.75 -15.08
CA ASP A 884 18.61 -34.26 -14.11
C ASP A 884 17.42 -35.23 -14.10
N PRO A 885 16.97 -35.73 -12.92
CA PRO A 885 15.86 -36.69 -12.87
C PRO A 885 14.59 -36.19 -13.56
N LEU A 886 14.08 -36.96 -14.52
CA LEU A 886 12.83 -36.74 -15.27
C LEU A 886 11.54 -36.89 -14.41
N ILE A 887 11.67 -36.78 -13.09
CA ILE A 887 10.66 -37.19 -12.12
C ILE A 887 9.66 -36.05 -11.89
N LEU A 888 8.71 -35.96 -12.82
CA LEU A 888 7.49 -35.16 -12.67
C LEU A 888 6.50 -35.92 -11.78
N TRP A 889 6.20 -35.38 -10.60
CA TRP A 889 5.11 -35.88 -9.75
C TRP A 889 3.80 -35.18 -10.15
N ASP A 890 2.72 -35.94 -10.39
CA ASP A 890 1.63 -35.48 -11.26
C ASP A 890 0.41 -34.84 -10.58
N TYR A 891 0.33 -34.81 -9.25
CA TYR A 891 -0.79 -34.19 -8.53
C TYR A 891 -0.34 -33.22 -7.44
N ALA A 892 -0.82 -31.99 -7.54
CA ALA A 892 -0.95 -31.04 -6.44
C ALA A 892 -2.45 -30.91 -6.12
N PRO A 893 -2.93 -31.32 -4.93
CA PRO A 893 -4.34 -31.17 -4.56
C PRO A 893 -4.75 -29.69 -4.47
N VAL A 894 -5.96 -29.38 -4.95
CA VAL A 894 -6.56 -28.04 -4.91
C VAL A 894 -7.63 -28.03 -3.81
N TYR A 895 -7.19 -27.85 -2.57
CA TYR A 895 -8.04 -28.00 -1.37
C TYR A 895 -9.27 -27.07 -1.34
N ALA A 896 -9.22 -25.91 -2.02
CA ALA A 896 -10.34 -24.97 -2.13
C ALA A 896 -11.52 -25.46 -3.00
N GLN A 897 -11.48 -26.69 -3.50
CA GLN A 897 -12.52 -27.29 -4.37
C GLN A 897 -12.87 -28.74 -3.97
N ASP A 898 -12.61 -29.14 -2.72
CA ASP A 898 -12.96 -30.48 -2.24
C ASP A 898 -14.49 -30.68 -2.21
N SER A 899 -14.96 -31.82 -2.74
CA SER A 899 -16.39 -32.09 -2.90
C SER A 899 -17.08 -32.70 -1.68
N ASN A 900 -16.32 -33.13 -0.66
CA ASN A 900 -16.85 -33.75 0.56
C ASN A 900 -16.23 -33.12 1.82
N PRO A 901 -16.73 -31.95 2.27
CA PRO A 901 -16.41 -31.42 3.59
C PRO A 901 -16.96 -32.34 4.71
N PRO A 902 -16.35 -32.33 5.91
CA PRO A 902 -16.82 -33.12 7.05
C PRO A 902 -18.23 -32.67 7.51
N TYR A 903 -19.07 -33.64 7.88
CA TYR A 903 -20.40 -33.38 8.42
C TYR A 903 -20.74 -34.33 9.59
N PRO A 904 -21.20 -33.81 10.75
CA PRO A 904 -21.33 -32.39 11.08
C PRO A 904 -19.96 -31.66 11.08
N PRO A 905 -19.92 -30.33 10.91
CA PRO A 905 -18.69 -29.58 11.09
C PRO A 905 -18.15 -29.80 12.51
N LEU A 906 -17.00 -30.44 12.62
CA LEU A 906 -16.34 -30.66 13.91
C LEU A 906 -15.78 -29.33 14.41
N LYS A 907 -15.87 -29.11 15.72
CA LYS A 907 -15.53 -27.86 16.39
C LYS A 907 -14.37 -28.03 17.35
N ASN A 908 -13.53 -27.01 17.47
CA ASN A 908 -12.64 -26.85 18.61
C ASN A 908 -13.47 -26.44 19.85
N ASP A 909 -12.87 -26.49 21.05
CA ASP A 909 -13.51 -26.09 22.32
C ASP A 909 -13.93 -24.60 22.37
N ASP A 910 -13.49 -23.77 21.41
CA ASP A 910 -13.87 -22.36 21.25
C ASP A 910 -14.99 -22.13 20.20
N GLU A 911 -15.67 -23.20 19.78
CA GLU A 911 -16.69 -23.25 18.72
C GLU A 911 -16.20 -22.87 17.31
N SER A 912 -14.90 -22.67 17.08
CA SER A 912 -14.34 -22.50 15.74
C SER A 912 -14.36 -23.82 14.95
N ASP A 913 -14.57 -23.74 13.63
CA ASP A 913 -14.56 -24.91 12.76
C ASP A 913 -13.16 -25.53 12.69
N ILE A 914 -13.07 -26.85 12.89
CA ILE A 914 -11.84 -27.60 12.64
C ILE A 914 -11.60 -27.60 11.13
N ALA A 915 -10.60 -26.81 10.71
CA ALA A 915 -10.24 -26.66 9.31
C ALA A 915 -9.84 -28.00 8.66
N ILE A 916 -10.01 -28.11 7.34
CA ILE A 916 -9.86 -29.38 6.61
C ILE A 916 -8.42 -29.91 6.66
N GLU A 917 -7.44 -29.02 6.88
CA GLU A 917 -6.06 -29.36 7.23
C GLU A 917 -6.00 -30.31 8.44
N ASN A 918 -6.57 -29.92 9.58
CA ASN A 918 -6.49 -30.70 10.83
C ASN A 918 -7.14 -32.09 10.71
N LEU A 919 -8.23 -32.23 9.94
CA LEU A 919 -8.96 -33.49 9.81
C LEU A 919 -8.32 -34.48 8.82
N ARG A 920 -7.47 -34.01 7.90
CA ARG A 920 -6.66 -34.88 7.04
C ARG A 920 -5.18 -34.94 7.45
N GLU A 921 -4.82 -34.23 8.50
CA GLU A 921 -3.58 -34.39 9.28
C GLU A 921 -3.81 -35.23 10.55
N THR A 922 -4.29 -36.47 10.40
CA THR A 922 -4.31 -37.46 11.51
C THR A 922 -2.88 -37.91 11.84
N ARG A 923 -2.13 -37.03 12.50
CA ARG A 923 -0.70 -37.18 12.80
C ARG A 923 -0.48 -38.25 13.88
N LEU A 924 0.26 -39.30 13.54
CA LEU A 924 0.81 -40.21 14.55
C LEU A 924 1.86 -39.51 15.40
N PHE A 925 1.53 -39.31 16.68
CA PHE A 925 2.39 -38.64 17.66
C PHE A 925 2.88 -39.60 18.73
N GLY A 926 4.20 -39.81 18.77
CA GLY A 926 4.91 -40.44 19.88
C GLY A 926 4.87 -41.97 19.92
N PHE A 927 5.94 -42.55 20.47
CA PHE A 927 5.99 -43.94 20.90
C PHE A 927 6.45 -43.92 22.35
N TYR A 928 5.56 -44.23 23.29
CA TYR A 928 5.86 -44.09 24.71
C TYR A 928 6.69 -45.28 25.20
N GLN A 929 7.87 -45.01 25.75
CA GLN A 929 8.82 -45.98 26.35
C GLN A 929 9.40 -47.09 25.42
N CYS A 930 9.04 -47.14 24.14
CA CYS A 930 9.57 -48.14 23.20
C CYS A 930 11.06 -47.93 22.91
N ASP A 931 11.86 -48.99 23.00
CA ASP A 931 13.31 -48.98 22.75
C ASP A 931 13.69 -48.78 21.27
N THR A 932 14.98 -48.64 20.97
CA THR A 932 15.49 -48.35 19.62
C THR A 932 15.23 -49.47 18.60
N GLU A 933 15.17 -50.73 19.03
CA GLU A 933 14.82 -51.86 18.16
C GLU A 933 13.32 -51.83 17.87
N THR A 934 12.50 -51.71 18.92
CA THR A 934 11.04 -51.61 18.82
C THR A 934 10.60 -50.40 18.00
N PHE A 935 11.24 -49.24 18.17
CA PHE A 935 11.06 -48.06 17.31
C PHE A 935 11.40 -48.35 15.84
N SER A 936 12.51 -49.04 15.58
CA SER A 936 12.90 -49.47 14.24
C SER A 936 11.93 -50.48 13.63
N ASN A 937 11.33 -51.32 14.46
CA ASN A 937 10.33 -52.31 14.09
C ASN A 937 9.01 -51.64 13.69
N ILE A 938 8.52 -50.68 14.47
CA ILE A 938 7.33 -49.87 14.16
C ILE A 938 7.56 -49.01 12.91
N LYS A 939 8.72 -48.35 12.81
CA LYS A 939 9.18 -47.59 11.64
C LYS A 939 9.13 -48.39 10.34
N ASN A 940 9.54 -49.66 10.37
CA ASN A 940 9.44 -50.55 9.22
C ASN A 940 8.00 -51.02 8.98
N GLY A 941 7.22 -51.28 10.03
CA GLY A 941 5.78 -51.55 9.93
C GLY A 941 5.02 -50.44 9.19
N TRP A 942 5.19 -49.18 9.58
CA TRP A 942 4.56 -48.05 8.89
C TRP A 942 5.00 -47.92 7.42
N ARG A 943 6.26 -48.20 7.10
CA ARG A 943 6.76 -48.18 5.71
C ARG A 943 6.13 -49.28 4.85
N ASP A 944 5.86 -50.44 5.43
CA ASP A 944 5.20 -51.55 4.73
C ASP A 944 3.68 -51.32 4.61
N PHE A 945 3.04 -50.73 5.62
CA PHE A 945 1.67 -50.21 5.59
C PHE A 945 1.46 -49.18 4.47
N ASN A 946 2.31 -48.14 4.43
CA ASN A 946 2.25 -47.09 3.41
C ASN A 946 2.50 -47.67 2.00
N ARG A 947 3.42 -48.66 1.87
CA ARG A 947 3.57 -49.38 0.60
C ARG A 947 2.28 -50.11 0.19
N LEU A 948 1.59 -50.76 1.13
CA LEU A 948 0.32 -51.46 0.89
C LEU A 948 -0.80 -50.49 0.50
N SER A 949 -1.00 -49.38 1.22
CA SER A 949 -2.10 -48.45 0.94
C SER A 949 -1.93 -47.69 -0.37
N LEU A 950 -0.70 -47.42 -0.83
CA LEU A 950 -0.40 -46.81 -2.13
C LEU A 950 -0.53 -47.77 -3.34
N MET A 951 -1.09 -48.97 -3.19
CA MET A 951 -1.29 -49.89 -4.32
C MET A 951 -2.54 -49.55 -5.12
N ASP A 952 -2.35 -49.15 -6.38
CA ASP A 952 -3.41 -48.75 -7.32
C ASP A 952 -4.55 -49.79 -7.48
N ARG A 953 -4.26 -51.08 -7.29
CA ARG A 953 -5.25 -52.17 -7.30
C ARG A 953 -6.11 -52.27 -6.02
N LEU A 954 -5.90 -51.39 -5.04
CA LEU A 954 -6.65 -51.30 -3.77
C LEU A 954 -7.39 -49.97 -3.66
N SER A 955 -6.70 -48.85 -3.89
CA SER A 955 -7.29 -47.51 -3.80
C SER A 955 -8.21 -47.15 -4.98
N SER A 956 -7.86 -47.61 -6.19
CA SER A 956 -8.40 -47.05 -7.43
C SER A 956 -9.02 -48.10 -8.37
N ASN A 957 -8.49 -49.33 -8.36
CA ASN A 957 -8.84 -50.35 -9.36
C ASN A 957 -8.93 -51.77 -8.77
N ILE A 958 -9.82 -51.94 -7.78
CA ILE A 958 -10.18 -53.27 -7.25
C ILE A 958 -10.92 -54.09 -8.32
N ASP A 959 -10.31 -55.19 -8.77
CA ASP A 959 -11.02 -56.24 -9.49
C ASP A 959 -11.90 -57.05 -8.52
N TRP A 960 -13.18 -56.69 -8.53
CA TRP A 960 -14.26 -57.28 -7.74
C TRP A 960 -14.62 -58.72 -8.09
N ASN A 961 -14.13 -59.25 -9.22
CA ASN A 961 -14.38 -60.63 -9.66
C ASN A 961 -13.18 -61.56 -9.39
N SER A 962 -12.04 -61.00 -9.00
CA SER A 962 -10.82 -61.73 -8.68
C SER A 962 -11.01 -62.85 -7.65
N GLN A 963 -10.19 -63.89 -7.79
CA GLN A 963 -10.13 -65.04 -6.88
C GLN A 963 -9.86 -64.63 -5.43
N GLY A 964 -9.01 -63.61 -5.21
CA GLY A 964 -8.79 -63.04 -3.88
C GLY A 964 -10.04 -62.41 -3.26
N ILE A 965 -10.79 -61.57 -4.00
CA ILE A 965 -12.06 -61.03 -3.46
C ILE A 965 -13.05 -62.17 -3.16
N ASN A 966 -13.09 -63.21 -4.00
CA ASN A 966 -13.96 -64.37 -3.77
C ASN A 966 -13.60 -65.16 -2.49
N GLU A 967 -12.31 -65.25 -2.13
CA GLU A 967 -11.85 -65.96 -0.93
C GLU A 967 -12.07 -65.15 0.37
N PHE A 968 -11.91 -63.82 0.32
CA PHE A 968 -12.00 -62.95 1.50
C PHE A 968 -13.40 -62.38 1.78
N PHE A 969 -14.26 -62.22 0.76
CA PHE A 969 -15.55 -61.53 0.87
C PHE A 969 -16.76 -62.34 0.35
N GLY A 970 -16.57 -63.63 0.00
CA GLY A 970 -17.62 -64.57 -0.38
C GLY A 970 -17.75 -64.86 -1.88
N GLN A 971 -18.37 -66.01 -2.20
CA GLN A 971 -18.51 -66.58 -3.54
C GLN A 971 -19.96 -66.58 -4.07
N GLY A 972 -20.13 -66.50 -5.39
CA GLY A 972 -21.43 -66.70 -6.06
C GLY A 972 -22.50 -65.64 -5.74
N ASP A 973 -23.77 -66.04 -5.80
CA ASP A 973 -24.92 -65.12 -5.63
C ASP A 973 -25.08 -64.58 -4.19
N GLN A 974 -24.31 -65.09 -3.22
CA GLN A 974 -24.13 -64.50 -1.88
C GLN A 974 -23.51 -63.09 -1.93
N LYS A 975 -22.93 -62.70 -3.08
CA LYS A 975 -22.07 -61.54 -3.25
C LYS A 975 -22.83 -60.30 -3.73
N THR A 976 -24.00 -60.02 -3.15
CA THR A 976 -24.85 -58.84 -3.43
C THR A 976 -24.29 -57.51 -2.89
N LEU A 977 -22.97 -57.32 -3.01
CA LEU A 977 -22.30 -56.03 -2.84
C LEU A 977 -22.90 -55.03 -3.84
N SER A 978 -23.64 -54.04 -3.32
CA SER A 978 -24.06 -52.88 -4.10
C SER A 978 -22.83 -52.10 -4.60
N ASP A 979 -22.98 -51.35 -5.69
CA ASP A 979 -21.88 -50.53 -6.20
C ASP A 979 -21.46 -49.43 -5.21
N ASP A 980 -22.35 -49.01 -4.32
CA ASP A 980 -22.01 -48.15 -3.19
C ASP A 980 -21.16 -48.89 -2.13
N LYS A 981 -21.45 -50.16 -1.80
CA LYS A 981 -20.58 -50.94 -0.89
C LYS A 981 -19.20 -51.21 -1.51
N LYS A 982 -19.12 -51.45 -2.82
CA LYS A 982 -17.84 -51.53 -3.55
C LYS A 982 -17.07 -50.21 -3.47
N ARG A 983 -17.74 -49.08 -3.71
CA ARG A 983 -17.16 -47.74 -3.62
C ARG A 983 -16.73 -47.38 -2.19
N GLN A 984 -17.49 -47.78 -1.18
CA GLN A 984 -17.13 -47.61 0.24
C GLN A 984 -15.84 -48.33 0.59
N ILE A 985 -15.65 -49.58 0.12
CA ILE A 985 -14.42 -50.34 0.34
C ILE A 985 -13.22 -49.72 -0.40
N GLN A 986 -13.41 -49.27 -1.65
CA GLN A 986 -12.39 -48.52 -2.38
C GLN A 986 -12.00 -47.23 -1.64
N ASN A 987 -12.99 -46.50 -1.12
CA ASN A 987 -12.77 -45.27 -0.35
C ASN A 987 -11.97 -45.51 0.94
N ILE A 988 -12.15 -46.63 1.65
CA ILE A 988 -11.33 -46.97 2.83
C ILE A 988 -9.85 -47.03 2.42
N PHE A 989 -9.48 -47.91 1.47
CA PHE A 989 -8.08 -48.01 1.01
C PHE A 989 -7.56 -46.70 0.40
N TYR A 990 -8.41 -45.94 -0.30
CA TYR A 990 -8.07 -44.61 -0.81
C TYR A 990 -7.72 -43.64 0.32
N TYR A 991 -8.55 -43.49 1.36
CA TYR A 991 -8.24 -42.61 2.49
C TYR A 991 -7.03 -43.10 3.31
N THR A 992 -6.87 -44.41 3.51
CA THR A 992 -5.67 -45.01 4.10
C THR A 992 -4.39 -44.67 3.31
N SER A 993 -4.50 -44.47 1.99
CA SER A 993 -3.37 -44.05 1.13
C SER A 993 -2.97 -42.58 1.33
N GLN A 994 -3.81 -41.76 1.96
CA GLN A 994 -3.58 -40.33 2.19
C GLN A 994 -3.02 -40.02 3.59
N MET A 995 -2.71 -41.03 4.42
CA MET A 995 -2.16 -40.84 5.77
C MET A 995 -0.66 -40.51 5.75
N TRP A 996 -0.25 -39.42 6.39
CA TRP A 996 1.14 -38.95 6.45
C TRP A 996 1.74 -39.08 7.85
N THR A 997 3.08 -39.20 7.94
CA THR A 997 3.82 -39.07 9.21
C THR A 997 4.82 -37.92 9.16
N HIS A 998 4.89 -37.15 10.25
CA HIS A 998 5.95 -36.16 10.46
C HIS A 998 6.92 -36.68 11.51
N TRP A 999 8.21 -36.62 11.22
CA TRP A 999 9.24 -37.31 12.00
C TRP A 999 9.94 -36.32 12.93
N TRP A 1000 9.69 -36.45 14.23
CA TRP A 1000 10.59 -35.90 15.25
C TRP A 1000 11.95 -36.57 15.10
N THR A 1001 13.00 -35.76 14.94
CA THR A 1001 14.38 -36.24 14.80
C THR A 1001 15.15 -36.01 16.09
N ASP A 1002 15.67 -37.09 16.64
CA ASP A 1002 16.74 -37.20 17.63
C ASP A 1002 16.58 -36.51 19.00
N TRP A 1003 15.44 -35.85 19.27
CA TRP A 1003 15.08 -35.33 20.60
C TRP A 1003 13.75 -35.93 21.07
N GLY A 1004 13.75 -36.44 22.31
CA GLY A 1004 12.57 -37.05 22.95
C GLY A 1004 11.45 -36.04 23.25
N PRO A 1005 10.26 -36.52 23.67
CA PRO A 1005 9.10 -35.66 23.89
C PRO A 1005 9.39 -34.55 24.92
N PRO A 1006 9.01 -33.29 24.65
CA PRO A 1006 9.05 -32.23 25.65
C PRO A 1006 8.13 -32.57 26.83
N ASN A 1007 8.64 -32.44 28.06
CA ASN A 1007 7.94 -32.83 29.30
C ASN A 1007 6.73 -31.93 29.70
N TYR A 1008 6.07 -31.26 28.75
CA TYR A 1008 4.92 -30.37 28.99
C TYR A 1008 3.98 -30.31 27.77
N ILE A 1009 2.97 -31.19 27.71
CA ILE A 1009 1.82 -31.09 26.78
C ILE A 1009 0.52 -31.55 27.50
N ASP A 1010 0.12 -30.82 28.55
CA ASP A 1010 -1.18 -31.01 29.21
C ASP A 1010 -2.27 -30.12 28.56
N SER A 1011 -2.86 -30.55 27.42
CA SER A 1011 -4.20 -30.07 26.96
C SER A 1011 -4.80 -30.73 25.69
N TRP A 1012 -4.14 -31.69 25.01
CA TRP A 1012 -4.50 -32.08 23.62
C TRP A 1012 -4.96 -33.55 23.44
N GLN A 1013 -5.74 -34.10 24.37
CA GLN A 1013 -5.84 -35.56 24.61
C GLN A 1013 -6.75 -36.40 23.68
N TYR A 1014 -7.44 -35.84 22.68
CA TYR A 1014 -8.61 -36.51 22.06
C TYR A 1014 -8.51 -36.98 20.59
N LEU A 1015 -7.32 -37.05 19.98
CA LEU A 1015 -7.16 -37.48 18.57
C LEU A 1015 -5.92 -38.38 18.33
N TRP A 1016 -5.65 -39.34 19.22
CA TRP A 1016 -4.42 -40.16 19.19
C TRP A 1016 -4.72 -41.65 18.97
N ILE A 1017 -3.76 -42.39 18.40
CA ILE A 1017 -3.71 -43.87 18.38
C ILE A 1017 -2.50 -44.30 19.22
N GLU A 1018 -2.73 -44.98 20.34
CA GLU A 1018 -1.67 -45.47 21.22
C GLU A 1018 -1.17 -46.85 20.77
N VAL A 1019 0.14 -47.00 20.57
CA VAL A 1019 0.77 -48.28 20.18
C VAL A 1019 1.55 -48.85 21.36
N SER A 1020 0.92 -49.77 22.09
CA SER A 1020 1.54 -50.48 23.21
C SER A 1020 2.60 -51.48 22.74
N CYS A 1021 3.82 -51.33 23.26
CA CYS A 1021 5.00 -52.04 22.78
C CYS A 1021 5.24 -53.39 23.46
N SER A 1022 4.58 -54.46 22.98
CA SER A 1022 5.00 -55.84 23.27
C SER A 1022 4.74 -56.81 22.10
N LEU A 1023 5.79 -57.46 21.59
CA LEU A 1023 5.85 -58.84 21.04
C LEU A 1023 7.27 -59.10 20.49
N SER A 1024 7.71 -60.37 20.46
CA SER A 1024 9.12 -60.73 20.29
C SER A 1024 9.54 -61.30 18.92
N ASP A 1025 10.85 -61.22 18.70
CA ASP A 1025 11.70 -62.01 17.78
C ASP A 1025 11.55 -61.82 16.26
N GLU A 1026 12.70 -61.68 15.59
CA GLU A 1026 12.79 -61.57 14.13
C GLU A 1026 12.64 -62.92 13.42
N LYS A 1027 12.02 -62.90 12.23
CA LYS A 1027 11.88 -64.08 11.35
C LYS A 1027 12.61 -63.89 10.01
N THR A 1028 12.98 -65.02 9.42
CA THR A 1028 13.96 -65.10 8.33
C THR A 1028 13.44 -64.54 7.01
N ALA A 1029 14.27 -64.50 5.97
CA ALA A 1029 13.83 -64.11 4.62
C ALA A 1029 12.85 -65.13 4.01
N GLU A 1030 12.93 -66.40 4.39
CA GLU A 1030 12.14 -67.50 3.83
C GLU A 1030 10.74 -67.57 4.46
N ASP A 1031 10.63 -67.24 5.76
CA ASP A 1031 9.35 -67.05 6.47
C ASP A 1031 8.42 -66.02 5.81
N ARG A 1032 9.00 -64.99 5.17
CA ARG A 1032 8.28 -63.86 4.54
C ARG A 1032 7.51 -64.25 3.28
N LEU A 1033 7.66 -65.48 2.79
CA LEU A 1033 6.99 -65.99 1.59
C LEU A 1033 5.75 -66.82 1.93
N ASN A 1034 5.55 -67.21 3.19
CA ASN A 1034 4.33 -67.91 3.63
C ASN A 1034 3.31 -66.93 4.21
N LEU A 1035 2.18 -66.76 3.52
CA LEU A 1035 1.06 -65.88 3.92
C LEU A 1035 0.31 -66.36 5.19
N ALA A 1036 0.72 -67.46 5.84
CA ALA A 1036 0.36 -67.80 7.22
C ALA A 1036 1.34 -67.19 8.23
N ASN A 1037 2.65 -67.33 8.00
CA ASN A 1037 3.68 -66.78 8.90
C ASN A 1037 3.76 -65.25 8.85
N TRP A 1038 3.16 -64.63 7.82
CA TRP A 1038 2.92 -63.17 7.70
C TRP A 1038 1.88 -62.62 8.68
N GLU A 1039 1.26 -63.43 9.55
CA GLU A 1039 0.31 -62.96 10.59
C GLU A 1039 0.90 -61.85 11.49
N HIS A 1040 2.22 -61.85 11.69
CA HIS A 1040 2.95 -60.88 12.50
C HIS A 1040 3.76 -59.86 11.66
N ALA A 1041 3.47 -59.73 10.36
CA ALA A 1041 4.14 -58.74 9.52
C ALA A 1041 3.77 -57.32 9.99
N ARG A 1042 4.79 -56.53 10.31
CA ARG A 1042 4.68 -55.31 11.15
C ARG A 1042 3.75 -54.23 10.56
N GLY A 1043 3.56 -54.18 9.24
CA GLY A 1043 2.62 -53.26 8.58
C GLY A 1043 1.17 -53.76 8.45
N GLY A 1044 0.90 -55.02 8.78
CA GLY A 1044 -0.44 -55.60 8.72
C GLY A 1044 -1.36 -55.06 9.81
N TYR A 1045 -0.86 -54.96 11.05
CA TYR A 1045 -1.64 -54.41 12.17
C TYR A 1045 -2.05 -52.96 11.92
N TRP A 1046 -1.13 -52.10 11.45
CA TRP A 1046 -1.45 -50.74 10.99
C TRP A 1046 -2.60 -50.66 9.98
N LEU A 1047 -2.74 -51.67 9.11
CA LEU A 1047 -3.81 -51.72 8.12
C LEU A 1047 -5.14 -52.25 8.69
N HIS A 1048 -5.10 -53.05 9.75
CA HIS A 1048 -6.28 -53.44 10.54
C HIS A 1048 -6.84 -52.20 11.26
N GLU A 1049 -6.01 -51.51 12.07
CA GLU A 1049 -6.40 -50.27 12.77
C GLU A 1049 -6.98 -49.22 11.82
N ALA A 1050 -6.31 -48.98 10.69
CA ALA A 1050 -6.75 -47.99 9.69
C ALA A 1050 -8.04 -48.37 8.96
N THR A 1051 -8.54 -49.62 9.05
CA THR A 1051 -9.85 -49.97 8.49
C THR A 1051 -11.01 -49.55 9.38
N HIS A 1052 -10.77 -49.15 10.63
CA HIS A 1052 -11.78 -48.59 11.56
C HIS A 1052 -11.89 -47.05 11.51
N MET A 1053 -11.37 -46.39 10.46
CA MET A 1053 -11.42 -44.92 10.35
C MET A 1053 -12.86 -44.35 10.38
N ASP A 1054 -13.87 -45.14 10.06
CA ASP A 1054 -15.30 -44.80 10.22
C ASP A 1054 -15.70 -44.53 11.68
N TYR A 1055 -15.06 -45.21 12.65
CA TYR A 1055 -15.21 -44.96 14.09
C TYR A 1055 -14.49 -43.67 14.52
N PHE A 1056 -13.23 -43.50 14.11
CA PHE A 1056 -12.43 -42.30 14.43
C PHE A 1056 -13.00 -41.00 13.84
N MET A 1057 -13.74 -41.08 12.73
CA MET A 1057 -14.43 -39.94 12.11
C MET A 1057 -15.85 -39.70 12.69
N ASN A 1058 -16.26 -40.43 13.73
CA ASN A 1058 -17.56 -40.34 14.40
C ASN A 1058 -18.76 -40.42 13.43
N THR A 1059 -18.72 -41.40 12.52
CA THR A 1059 -19.76 -41.58 11.49
C THR A 1059 -21.09 -42.01 12.12
N PRO A 1060 -22.24 -41.38 11.78
CA PRO A 1060 -23.52 -41.72 12.41
C PRO A 1060 -23.91 -43.20 12.28
N SER A 1061 -24.31 -43.81 13.39
CA SER A 1061 -24.74 -45.21 13.47
C SER A 1061 -25.98 -45.54 12.61
N SER A 1062 -26.71 -44.53 12.13
CA SER A 1062 -27.92 -44.66 11.31
C SER A 1062 -27.64 -44.79 9.80
N GLY A 1063 -27.00 -45.89 9.39
CA GLY A 1063 -27.47 -46.64 8.21
C GLY A 1063 -27.00 -46.27 6.79
N SER A 1064 -25.87 -45.57 6.60
CA SER A 1064 -25.34 -45.34 5.23
C SER A 1064 -23.84 -45.59 5.01
N GLY A 1065 -23.00 -45.58 6.05
CA GLY A 1065 -21.57 -45.94 5.93
C GLY A 1065 -21.29 -47.45 5.79
N PRO A 1066 -20.05 -47.86 5.49
CA PRO A 1066 -19.52 -49.11 6.02
C PRO A 1066 -19.32 -48.93 7.54
N VAL A 1067 -19.55 -50.00 8.32
CA VAL A 1067 -19.15 -50.03 9.73
C VAL A 1067 -18.18 -51.20 9.85
N VAL A 1068 -16.90 -50.93 10.07
CA VAL A 1068 -15.85 -51.97 10.15
C VAL A 1068 -15.55 -52.23 11.61
N ARG A 1069 -15.68 -53.50 12.03
CA ARG A 1069 -15.58 -53.92 13.43
C ARG A 1069 -14.68 -55.13 13.60
N ASP A 1070 -14.11 -55.24 14.78
CA ASP A 1070 -13.56 -56.48 15.28
C ASP A 1070 -14.70 -57.46 15.58
N LEU A 1071 -15.00 -58.27 14.55
CA LEU A 1071 -16.06 -59.27 14.62
C LEU A 1071 -15.51 -60.59 15.15
N LEU A 1072 -15.84 -60.88 16.41
CA LEU A 1072 -15.64 -62.17 17.05
C LEU A 1072 -16.91 -63.02 16.91
N VAL A 1073 -16.86 -64.08 16.09
CA VAL A 1073 -18.03 -64.94 15.80
C VAL A 1073 -17.80 -66.37 16.30
N ASP A 1074 -18.62 -66.84 17.24
CA ASP A 1074 -18.46 -68.15 17.86
C ASP A 1074 -19.05 -69.29 17.00
N TYR A 1075 -18.23 -70.30 16.68
CA TYR A 1075 -18.58 -71.44 15.82
C TYR A 1075 -17.94 -72.75 16.30
N SER A 1076 -18.59 -73.89 16.09
CA SER A 1076 -18.04 -75.21 16.42
C SER A 1076 -17.52 -75.92 15.18
N ASP A 1077 -16.35 -76.56 15.26
CA ASP A 1077 -15.77 -77.40 14.20
C ASP A 1077 -16.08 -78.90 14.37
N GLY A 1078 -16.95 -79.24 15.33
CA GLY A 1078 -17.20 -80.62 15.77
C GLY A 1078 -16.16 -81.17 16.74
N ARG A 1079 -15.18 -80.36 17.20
CA ARG A 1079 -14.17 -80.74 18.21
C ARG A 1079 -14.20 -79.85 19.45
N GLY A 1080 -14.74 -78.63 19.33
CA GLY A 1080 -15.02 -77.73 20.45
C GLY A 1080 -15.81 -76.50 20.01
N GLU A 1081 -15.98 -75.53 20.90
CA GLU A 1081 -16.35 -74.16 20.54
C GLU A 1081 -15.08 -73.40 20.16
N ASN A 1082 -15.10 -72.72 19.01
CA ASN A 1082 -14.00 -71.91 18.49
C ASN A 1082 -14.48 -70.48 18.26
N LYS A 1083 -13.56 -69.52 18.33
CA LYS A 1083 -13.87 -68.09 18.11
C LYS A 1083 -13.30 -67.66 16.77
N ALA A 1084 -14.12 -67.10 15.89
CA ALA A 1084 -13.65 -66.47 14.66
C ALA A 1084 -13.11 -65.07 14.96
N TYR A 1085 -11.84 -65.06 15.37
CA TYR A 1085 -10.95 -63.91 15.47
C TYR A 1085 -9.61 -64.38 14.89
N GLY A 1086 -8.92 -63.54 14.13
CA GLY A 1086 -7.77 -63.96 13.32
C GLY A 1086 -8.12 -64.76 12.05
N ILE A 1087 -7.12 -64.92 11.19
CA ILE A 1087 -7.32 -65.04 9.74
C ILE A 1087 -7.76 -66.43 9.31
N ASP A 1088 -7.16 -67.47 9.89
CA ASP A 1088 -7.53 -68.84 9.59
C ASP A 1088 -8.99 -69.14 9.98
N ASN A 1089 -9.62 -68.33 10.84
CA ASN A 1089 -11.03 -68.49 11.21
C ASN A 1089 -11.95 -67.55 10.42
N ALA A 1090 -11.53 -66.31 10.13
CA ALA A 1090 -12.24 -65.42 9.20
C ALA A 1090 -12.41 -66.05 7.80
N LYS A 1091 -11.38 -66.75 7.29
CA LYS A 1091 -11.44 -67.50 6.03
C LYS A 1091 -12.36 -68.72 6.06
N LYS A 1092 -12.52 -69.37 7.22
CA LYS A 1092 -13.49 -70.47 7.41
C LYS A 1092 -14.92 -69.97 7.29
N LEU A 1093 -15.20 -68.76 7.82
CA LEU A 1093 -16.49 -68.10 7.71
C LEU A 1093 -16.80 -67.64 6.28
N ALA A 1094 -15.82 -67.07 5.56
CA ALA A 1094 -15.98 -66.55 4.20
C ALA A 1094 -16.32 -67.63 3.14
N ASN A 1095 -16.01 -68.90 3.42
CA ASN A 1095 -16.23 -70.03 2.50
C ASN A 1095 -17.32 -71.01 2.98
N TYR A 1096 -18.22 -70.56 3.87
CA TYR A 1096 -19.33 -71.36 4.41
C TYR A 1096 -20.62 -71.19 3.59
N ASP A 1097 -21.09 -72.25 2.91
CA ASP A 1097 -22.19 -72.18 1.93
C ASP A 1097 -23.48 -72.87 2.41
N ARG A 1098 -24.12 -72.36 3.48
CA ARG A 1098 -25.51 -72.74 3.84
C ARG A 1098 -26.34 -71.64 4.50
N HIS A 1099 -27.30 -71.11 3.72
CA HIS A 1099 -28.58 -70.47 4.10
C HIS A 1099 -28.59 -69.25 5.05
N PHE A 1100 -27.47 -68.88 5.66
CA PHE A 1100 -27.26 -67.55 6.24
C PHE A 1100 -26.49 -66.66 5.24
N THR A 1101 -26.11 -65.43 5.63
CA THR A 1101 -25.38 -64.45 4.80
C THR A 1101 -23.94 -64.20 5.31
N PRO A 1102 -22.98 -65.15 5.23
CA PRO A 1102 -21.64 -64.97 5.83
C PRO A 1102 -20.81 -63.89 5.13
N GLY A 1103 -21.13 -63.59 3.87
CA GLY A 1103 -20.57 -62.45 3.13
C GLY A 1103 -20.75 -61.13 3.86
N GLU A 1104 -21.91 -60.90 4.48
CA GLU A 1104 -22.25 -59.65 5.17
C GLU A 1104 -21.35 -59.39 6.39
N TYR A 1105 -21.07 -60.43 7.19
CA TYR A 1105 -20.16 -60.35 8.34
C TYR A 1105 -18.69 -60.30 7.91
N THR A 1106 -18.32 -61.04 6.86
CA THR A 1106 -16.92 -61.02 6.35
C THR A 1106 -16.57 -59.70 5.64
N GLN A 1107 -17.56 -58.97 5.12
CA GLN A 1107 -17.46 -57.59 4.63
C GLN A 1107 -17.54 -56.53 5.75
N GLN A 1108 -17.56 -56.91 7.02
CA GLN A 1108 -17.52 -55.99 8.17
C GLN A 1108 -16.33 -56.26 9.10
N ASN A 1109 -15.44 -57.21 8.76
CA ASN A 1109 -14.29 -57.59 9.57
C ASN A 1109 -12.98 -56.98 9.03
N SER A 1110 -12.27 -56.24 9.89
CA SER A 1110 -10.97 -55.58 9.67
C SER A 1110 -9.88 -56.49 9.10
N ASP A 1111 -9.75 -57.72 9.60
CA ASP A 1111 -8.72 -58.67 9.16
C ASP A 1111 -8.89 -59.12 7.69
N ASN A 1112 -10.12 -59.17 7.16
CA ASN A 1112 -10.34 -59.53 5.76
C ASN A 1112 -9.84 -58.43 4.81
N TYR A 1113 -10.03 -57.16 5.18
CA TYR A 1113 -9.49 -56.01 4.42
C TYR A 1113 -7.96 -55.99 4.43
N ARG A 1114 -7.36 -56.14 5.62
CA ARG A 1114 -5.92 -56.28 5.81
C ARG A 1114 -5.32 -57.37 4.92
N PHE A 1115 -5.91 -58.56 4.91
CA PHE A 1115 -5.32 -59.70 4.19
C PHE A 1115 -5.61 -59.71 2.69
N TYR A 1116 -6.73 -59.14 2.24
CA TYR A 1116 -6.92 -58.86 0.82
C TYR A 1116 -5.79 -57.96 0.28
N ALA A 1117 -5.50 -56.85 0.96
CA ALA A 1117 -4.42 -55.94 0.59
C ALA A 1117 -3.05 -56.63 0.55
N MET A 1118 -2.70 -57.40 1.58
CA MET A 1118 -1.47 -58.19 1.61
C MET A 1118 -1.38 -59.20 0.46
N SER A 1119 -2.49 -59.88 0.12
CA SER A 1119 -2.52 -60.83 -1.00
C SER A 1119 -2.23 -60.17 -2.36
N ARG A 1120 -2.68 -58.93 -2.57
CA ARG A 1120 -2.39 -58.14 -3.78
C ARG A 1120 -0.94 -57.69 -3.91
N TRP A 1121 -0.19 -57.64 -2.80
CA TRP A 1121 1.26 -57.48 -2.87
C TRP A 1121 1.98 -58.78 -3.19
N VAL A 1122 1.57 -59.90 -2.57
CA VAL A 1122 2.24 -61.20 -2.78
C VAL A 1122 1.99 -61.75 -4.19
N GLU A 1123 0.78 -61.62 -4.74
CA GLU A 1123 0.38 -62.08 -6.08
C GLU A 1123 1.41 -61.72 -7.20
N PRO A 1124 1.83 -60.45 -7.41
CA PRO A 1124 2.84 -60.09 -8.41
C PRO A 1124 4.30 -60.31 -7.97
N ASN A 1125 4.57 -60.54 -6.69
CA ASN A 1125 5.92 -60.71 -6.13
C ASN A 1125 6.30 -62.18 -5.86
N SER A 1126 5.35 -63.11 -5.99
CA SER A 1126 5.62 -64.55 -5.96
C SER A 1126 6.39 -65.00 -7.22
N PHE A 1127 7.21 -66.04 -7.11
CA PHE A 1127 7.99 -66.55 -8.24
C PHE A 1127 7.11 -67.03 -9.41
N GLU A 1128 5.96 -67.63 -9.08
CA GLU A 1128 4.97 -68.10 -10.05
C GLU A 1128 4.07 -66.97 -10.60
N ARG A 1129 4.07 -65.78 -9.96
CA ARG A 1129 3.13 -64.66 -10.19
C ARG A 1129 1.65 -65.04 -10.08
N THR A 1130 1.39 -66.12 -9.34
CA THR A 1130 0.06 -66.62 -9.01
C THR A 1130 -0.41 -66.02 -7.68
N TYR A 1131 -1.73 -65.88 -7.54
CA TYR A 1131 -2.36 -65.68 -6.24
C TYR A 1131 -2.15 -66.95 -5.39
N PRO A 1132 -1.54 -66.84 -4.19
CA PRO A 1132 -1.14 -68.02 -3.42
C PRO A 1132 -2.34 -68.67 -2.73
N TYR A 1133 -2.87 -69.73 -3.34
CA TYR A 1133 -3.93 -70.56 -2.76
C TYR A 1133 -3.54 -71.13 -1.40
N LYS A 1134 -4.48 -71.10 -0.45
CA LYS A 1134 -4.36 -71.72 0.87
C LYS A 1134 -5.30 -72.92 1.02
N PRO A 1135 -5.04 -73.87 1.95
CA PRO A 1135 -5.74 -75.15 2.02
C PRO A 1135 -7.24 -75.00 2.34
N SER A 1136 -8.03 -75.96 1.87
CA SER A 1136 -9.49 -75.92 1.94
C SER A 1136 -10.06 -76.10 3.36
N VAL A 1137 -11.20 -75.44 3.59
CA VAL A 1137 -11.98 -75.52 4.83
C VAL A 1137 -12.70 -76.87 4.92
N ASN A 1138 -12.69 -77.48 6.11
CA ASN A 1138 -13.49 -78.68 6.40
C ASN A 1138 -14.99 -78.32 6.48
N PRO A 1139 -15.88 -78.86 5.63
CA PRO A 1139 -17.29 -78.42 5.51
C PRO A 1139 -18.21 -78.79 6.68
N PHE A 1140 -17.66 -79.17 7.84
CA PHE A 1140 -18.41 -79.55 9.04
C PHE A 1140 -18.35 -78.50 10.18
N ALA A 1141 -17.72 -77.35 9.95
CA ALA A 1141 -17.75 -76.23 10.90
C ALA A 1141 -19.08 -75.45 10.83
N MET A 1142 -19.74 -75.21 11.96
CA MET A 1142 -21.07 -74.61 12.06
C MET A 1142 -21.06 -73.42 13.05
N PRO A 1143 -21.56 -72.22 12.68
CA PRO A 1143 -21.81 -71.14 13.65
C PRO A 1143 -22.91 -71.57 14.64
N VAL A 1144 -22.76 -71.26 15.94
CA VAL A 1144 -23.63 -71.84 16.99
C VAL A 1144 -24.84 -70.94 17.30
N PHE A 1145 -24.67 -69.62 17.35
CA PHE A 1145 -25.75 -68.63 17.50
C PHE A 1145 -25.41 -67.32 16.77
N PRO A 1146 -26.40 -66.50 16.39
CA PRO A 1146 -26.13 -65.16 15.89
C PRO A 1146 -25.60 -64.27 17.04
N PRO A 1147 -24.53 -63.48 16.82
CA PRO A 1147 -24.07 -62.53 17.83
C PRO A 1147 -25.15 -61.46 18.05
N LYS A 1148 -25.46 -61.15 19.31
CA LYS A 1148 -26.15 -59.91 19.63
C LYS A 1148 -25.26 -58.73 19.23
N VAL A 1149 -25.87 -57.66 18.73
CA VAL A 1149 -25.22 -56.35 18.74
C VAL A 1149 -24.87 -56.03 20.20
N PRO A 1150 -23.60 -55.72 20.53
CA PRO A 1150 -23.27 -55.14 21.82
C PRO A 1150 -23.89 -53.74 21.90
N ASP A 1151 -24.71 -53.50 22.91
CA ASP A 1151 -25.07 -52.13 23.31
C ASP A 1151 -23.80 -51.40 23.79
N GLU A 1152 -23.83 -50.07 23.75
CA GLU A 1152 -22.66 -49.18 23.88
C GLU A 1152 -21.85 -49.40 25.18
N GLY A 1153 -20.52 -49.47 25.04
CA GLY A 1153 -19.56 -49.64 26.15
C GLY A 1153 -18.12 -49.51 25.67
#